data_AF-A0A1V6AEL8-F1
#
_entry.id   AF-A0A1V6AEL8-F1
#
_cell.length_a   1.000
_cell.length_b   1.000
_cell.length_c   1.000
_cell.angle_alpha   90.00
_cell.angle_beta   90.00
_cell.angle_gamma   90.00
#
_symmetry.space_group_name_H-M   'P 1'
#
loop_
_entity.id
_entity.type
_entity.pdbx_description
1 polymer ?
#
loop_
_entity_poly.entity_id
_entity_poly.type
_entity_poly.pdbx_seq_one_letter_code
_entity_poly.pdbx_strand_id
1 'polypeptide(L)'
;MGMNSTFYKTYKTTFIILLFLGLPFSNLSYVCAADDQSFILIKKARDHINLFQYQQAINALKEAIKINSENWEAWYTVGLAYHRMKKESDAEKAFSKALELNPEEQDIQKALGAIYVVRAKNAQNRGNTAEMTEQMLKACKAYPSGTKIWASLFQIWWENGEYIKIKNEADFLISKNRKGLEEAFDESLQEAIIIVAKTYYRENNIEQTENYLKYANAIRVHNDGLYLLKRELKTKYDAEIKKLIDTAEIHYAKEEFNEAIEVYKKISKLPGDKPFDILEKIEIVEKDKLYFETMSMVEKMLKNKEYEKALDALVAASEKFPDEAEISEIYEETKALYDEELAKKDRIIQIEAMKKRKAQESLQRYRKYLAEADKFEKDLNFVAAIDSIKSALKEQMADSAKLNERIIQLEGKKIEYENRAEEFRKKFAEVERADYKKEYETAFNLSQKLLIAYPEKRQELLPTVAELAVKTGNSTEGKRLAEEFKDSDEILYNYISAFAAYELGEYETALAFFDKVKFKKFDFRNDINTTIFKIYIKQYSMYMFFALIAIALLLSKKFVLFLKNYKVKLLLKKVEKIREKGDYEKHLAFLEEHYMKEDLPDMRTITLLLSGALLKTGAPQRAYDLANNLLKREGKNPLARKIAGEACMLLNDMSPQALEHIQNLYKLDESRKDIVIYLAQAFMTNQVDHKTAQDFLSQAITLSPNDNEILFYLANVYINRQIYNTQTIKVFDRAIRLAPDDPKYYKALIENYKKINDSQNAEKWSILASEKFSDELLSDQNITPTAFNTTPQQNFYSQQFSKTFEPIPVPKPASTEAYPDYDSIGNAPTQEQRGFTAFPDYENIEGNDEKMDGDPALLIDNPFALPPVDNLPAVDNLPSIDALPTFESPQTKPNNTFESQISGPQRNCPHCNEANSIKEYYCSKCGKPLG
;
A
#
# COMPACT_ATOMS: atom_id res chain seq x y z
N MET A 1 4.96 -29.56 58.35
CA MET A 1 3.52 -29.18 58.38
C MET A 1 3.16 -28.51 57.05
N GLY A 2 1.93 -28.69 56.55
CA GLY A 2 1.19 -27.56 55.96
C GLY A 2 1.35 -27.15 54.49
N MET A 3 1.66 -28.04 53.53
CA MET A 3 1.50 -27.72 52.10
C MET A 3 0.93 -28.91 51.31
N ASN A 4 -0.41 -29.03 51.27
CA ASN A 4 -1.12 -29.94 50.34
C ASN A 4 -2.62 -29.62 50.12
N SER A 5 -3.22 -28.66 50.84
CA SER A 5 -4.66 -28.35 50.72
C SER A 5 -5.01 -27.27 49.68
N THR A 6 -4.05 -26.42 49.29
CA THR A 6 -4.24 -25.38 48.25
C THR A 6 -4.27 -25.98 46.85
N PHE A 7 -3.36 -26.89 46.52
CA PHE A 7 -3.26 -27.52 45.20
C PHE A 7 -4.55 -28.25 44.77
N TYR A 8 -5.18 -28.96 45.70
CA TYR A 8 -6.40 -29.74 45.41
C TYR A 8 -7.68 -28.88 45.26
N LYS A 9 -7.70 -27.66 45.85
CA LYS A 9 -8.85 -26.76 45.73
C LYS A 9 -8.93 -26.08 44.36
N THR A 10 -7.81 -25.60 43.82
CA THR A 10 -7.77 -24.85 42.56
C THR A 10 -8.15 -25.69 41.34
N TYR A 11 -7.85 -27.00 41.38
CA TYR A 11 -8.23 -27.95 40.32
C TYR A 11 -9.73 -28.27 40.31
N LYS A 12 -10.38 -28.25 41.47
CA LYS A 12 -11.80 -28.59 41.60
C LYS A 12 -12.71 -27.44 41.17
N THR A 13 -12.32 -26.19 41.38
CA THR A 13 -13.10 -25.00 40.99
C THR A 13 -13.09 -24.77 39.47
N THR A 14 -11.96 -24.92 38.80
CA THR A 14 -11.87 -24.80 37.33
C THR A 14 -12.66 -25.88 36.61
N PHE A 15 -12.71 -27.10 37.13
CA PHE A 15 -13.51 -28.19 36.56
C PHE A 15 -15.03 -27.95 36.63
N ILE A 16 -15.52 -27.29 37.69
CA ILE A 16 -16.94 -26.98 37.87
C ILE A 16 -17.40 -25.83 36.95
N ILE A 17 -16.55 -24.81 36.73
CA ILE A 17 -16.87 -23.68 35.84
C ILE A 17 -17.02 -24.15 34.39
N LEU A 18 -16.22 -25.14 33.95
CA LEU A 18 -16.32 -25.73 32.61
C LEU A 18 -17.60 -26.55 32.37
N LEU A 19 -18.25 -27.04 33.43
CA LEU A 19 -19.54 -27.76 33.34
C LEU A 19 -20.73 -26.80 33.22
N PHE A 20 -20.67 -25.62 33.84
CA PHE A 20 -21.78 -24.65 33.82
C PHE A 20 -21.94 -23.88 32.50
N LEU A 21 -20.88 -23.76 31.70
CA LEU A 21 -20.93 -23.10 30.38
C LEU A 21 -21.54 -23.97 29.25
N GLY A 22 -21.97 -25.20 29.56
CA GLY A 22 -22.48 -26.17 28.58
C GLY A 22 -24.00 -26.15 28.33
N LEU A 23 -24.76 -25.29 29.02
CA LEU A 23 -26.23 -25.28 28.99
C LEU A 23 -26.80 -23.90 28.63
N PRO A 24 -26.68 -23.49 27.34
CA PRO A 24 -27.86 -22.99 26.64
C PRO A 24 -27.81 -23.29 25.12
N PHE A 25 -28.16 -24.50 24.69
CA PHE A 25 -28.20 -24.87 23.26
C PHE A 25 -29.51 -25.52 22.79
N SER A 26 -30.49 -25.73 23.68
CA SER A 26 -31.76 -26.42 23.37
C SER A 26 -32.86 -25.54 22.76
N ASN A 27 -32.70 -24.21 22.76
CA ASN A 27 -33.77 -23.29 22.35
C ASN A 27 -33.69 -22.87 20.86
N LEU A 28 -32.61 -23.23 20.15
CA LEU A 28 -32.38 -22.75 18.78
C LEU A 28 -33.11 -23.57 17.69
N SER A 29 -33.48 -24.82 17.98
CA SER A 29 -34.08 -25.73 17.01
C SER A 29 -35.56 -25.44 16.69
N TYR A 30 -36.25 -24.65 17.51
CA TYR A 30 -37.67 -24.36 17.32
C TYR A 30 -37.94 -23.17 16.39
N VAL A 31 -36.94 -22.32 16.15
CA VAL A 31 -37.07 -21.10 15.32
C VAL A 31 -37.17 -21.45 13.84
N CYS A 32 -36.33 -22.37 13.35
CA CYS A 32 -36.20 -22.67 11.92
C CYS A 32 -37.48 -23.19 11.23
N ALA A 33 -38.41 -23.80 11.97
CA ALA A 33 -39.63 -24.38 11.38
C ALA A 33 -40.74 -23.35 11.09
N ALA A 34 -40.68 -22.15 11.70
CA ALA A 34 -41.70 -21.11 11.50
C ALA A 34 -41.42 -20.26 10.25
N ASP A 35 -40.14 -20.08 9.90
CA ASP A 35 -39.73 -19.24 8.76
C ASP A 35 -40.14 -19.83 7.41
N ASP A 36 -40.06 -21.17 7.24
CA ASP A 36 -40.47 -21.88 6.03
C ASP A 36 -41.92 -21.60 5.63
N GLN A 37 -42.84 -21.51 6.61
CA GLN A 37 -44.25 -21.26 6.34
C GLN A 37 -44.55 -19.80 5.98
N SER A 38 -43.82 -18.84 6.57
CA SER A 38 -43.94 -17.42 6.22
C SER A 38 -43.46 -17.18 4.78
N PHE A 39 -42.33 -17.79 4.38
CA PHE A 39 -41.76 -17.69 3.03
C PHE A 39 -42.73 -18.15 1.93
N ILE A 40 -43.43 -19.27 2.13
CA ILE A 40 -44.42 -19.80 1.15
C ILE A 40 -45.58 -18.81 0.93
N LEU A 41 -46.05 -18.14 1.99
CA LEU A 41 -47.13 -17.15 1.90
C LEU A 41 -46.69 -15.87 1.19
N ILE A 42 -45.45 -15.42 1.39
CA ILE A 42 -44.86 -14.27 0.68
C ILE A 42 -44.75 -14.57 -0.81
N LYS A 43 -44.27 -15.76 -1.19
CA LYS A 43 -44.22 -16.19 -2.59
C LYS A 43 -45.61 -16.18 -3.24
N LYS A 44 -46.59 -16.82 -2.60
CA LYS A 44 -47.99 -16.83 -3.06
C LYS A 44 -48.56 -15.41 -3.21
N ALA A 45 -48.19 -14.49 -2.32
CA ALA A 45 -48.65 -13.11 -2.41
C ALA A 45 -48.04 -12.36 -3.60
N ARG A 46 -46.77 -12.61 -3.95
CA ARG A 46 -46.14 -12.08 -5.18
C ARG A 46 -46.86 -12.60 -6.42
N ASP A 47 -47.18 -13.90 -6.46
CA ASP A 47 -47.96 -14.48 -7.55
C ASP A 47 -49.32 -13.78 -7.70
N HIS A 48 -50.02 -13.49 -6.59
CA HIS A 48 -51.25 -12.70 -6.61
C HIS A 48 -51.05 -11.23 -7.04
N ILE A 49 -49.91 -10.58 -6.72
CA ILE A 49 -49.60 -9.22 -7.22
C ILE A 49 -49.44 -9.24 -8.74
N ASN A 50 -48.69 -10.20 -9.28
CA ASN A 50 -48.47 -10.37 -10.72
C ASN A 50 -49.79 -10.67 -11.48
N LEU A 51 -50.77 -11.26 -10.80
CA LEU A 51 -52.13 -11.49 -11.31
C LEU A 51 -53.09 -10.31 -11.07
N PHE A 52 -52.59 -9.13 -10.66
CA PHE A 52 -53.38 -7.93 -10.31
C PHE A 52 -54.37 -8.13 -9.15
N GLN A 53 -54.25 -9.22 -8.38
CA GLN A 53 -55.14 -9.62 -7.28
C GLN A 53 -54.67 -9.05 -5.92
N TYR A 54 -54.41 -7.74 -5.88
CA TYR A 54 -53.77 -7.05 -4.75
C TYR A 54 -54.42 -7.31 -3.38
N GLN A 55 -55.76 -7.39 -3.32
CA GLN A 55 -56.47 -7.65 -2.07
C GLN A 55 -56.25 -9.08 -1.53
N GLN A 56 -56.02 -10.05 -2.42
CA GLN A 56 -55.71 -11.44 -2.05
C GLN A 56 -54.24 -11.56 -1.61
N ALA A 57 -53.33 -10.86 -2.30
CA ALA A 57 -51.93 -10.73 -1.87
C ALA A 57 -51.82 -10.14 -0.46
N ILE A 58 -52.49 -9.01 -0.19
CA ILE A 58 -52.50 -8.38 1.14
C ILE A 58 -53.05 -9.32 2.22
N ASN A 59 -54.04 -10.16 1.92
CA ASN A 59 -54.56 -11.12 2.88
C ASN A 59 -53.54 -12.24 3.20
N ALA A 60 -52.88 -12.81 2.18
CA ALA A 60 -51.81 -13.79 2.38
C ALA A 60 -50.60 -13.20 3.14
N LEU A 61 -50.25 -11.94 2.88
CA LEU A 61 -49.17 -11.25 3.60
C LEU A 61 -49.51 -10.95 5.05
N LYS A 62 -50.78 -10.63 5.36
CA LYS A 62 -51.25 -10.50 6.76
C LYS A 62 -51.14 -11.82 7.53
N GLU A 63 -51.22 -12.96 6.85
CA GLU A 63 -50.95 -14.27 7.47
C GLU A 63 -49.43 -14.50 7.62
N ALA A 64 -48.62 -14.17 6.60
CA ALA A 64 -47.16 -14.23 6.69
C ALA A 64 -46.59 -13.39 7.85
N ILE A 65 -47.08 -12.15 8.02
CA ILE A 65 -46.70 -11.21 9.09
C ILE A 65 -47.17 -11.69 10.48
N LYS A 66 -48.27 -12.48 10.57
CA LYS A 66 -48.67 -13.11 11.84
C LYS A 66 -47.76 -14.27 12.24
N ILE A 67 -47.16 -14.96 11.28
CA ILE A 67 -46.23 -16.07 11.51
C ILE A 67 -44.84 -15.54 11.86
N ASN A 68 -44.33 -14.57 11.08
CA ASN A 68 -43.09 -13.86 11.37
C ASN A 68 -43.30 -12.36 11.12
N SER A 69 -43.42 -11.57 12.20
CA SER A 69 -43.65 -10.12 12.15
C SER A 69 -42.40 -9.30 11.83
N GLU A 70 -41.21 -9.91 11.93
CA GLU A 70 -39.91 -9.29 11.68
C GLU A 70 -39.42 -9.51 10.23
N ASN A 71 -40.16 -10.28 9.44
CA ASN A 71 -39.85 -10.50 8.03
C ASN A 71 -40.10 -9.24 7.19
N TRP A 72 -39.03 -8.50 6.90
CA TRP A 72 -39.03 -7.29 6.06
C TRP A 72 -39.60 -7.53 4.65
N GLU A 73 -39.41 -8.72 4.09
CA GLU A 73 -39.83 -9.09 2.73
C GLU A 73 -41.36 -9.12 2.61
N ALA A 74 -42.05 -9.56 3.67
CA ALA A 74 -43.49 -9.50 3.76
C ALA A 74 -43.99 -8.04 3.80
N TRP A 75 -43.39 -7.19 4.63
CA TRP A 75 -43.75 -5.77 4.75
C TRP A 75 -43.48 -4.99 3.44
N TYR A 76 -42.36 -5.26 2.77
CA TYR A 76 -42.05 -4.70 1.46
C TYR A 76 -43.10 -5.11 0.41
N THR A 77 -43.47 -6.39 0.37
CA THR A 77 -44.47 -6.90 -0.58
C THR A 77 -45.88 -6.32 -0.28
N VAL A 78 -46.20 -6.01 0.99
CA VAL A 78 -47.42 -5.26 1.35
C VAL A 78 -47.37 -3.82 0.82
N GLY A 79 -46.22 -3.15 0.96
CA GLY A 79 -46.00 -1.81 0.42
C GLY A 79 -46.20 -1.78 -1.11
N LEU A 80 -45.63 -2.75 -1.81
CA LEU A 80 -45.79 -2.91 -3.26
C LEU A 80 -47.26 -3.07 -3.66
N ALA A 81 -48.01 -3.96 -2.97
CA ALA A 81 -49.43 -4.14 -3.22
C ALA A 81 -50.25 -2.85 -2.98
N TYR A 82 -49.95 -2.07 -1.94
CA TYR A 82 -50.64 -0.80 -1.70
C TYR A 82 -50.24 0.30 -2.71
N HIS A 83 -48.99 0.34 -3.14
CA HIS A 83 -48.50 1.28 -4.16
C HIS A 83 -49.16 1.01 -5.52
N ARG A 84 -49.28 -0.26 -5.92
CA ARG A 84 -50.07 -0.67 -7.11
C ARG A 84 -51.54 -0.25 -7.04
N MET A 85 -52.11 -0.21 -5.83
CA MET A 85 -53.46 0.30 -5.59
C MET A 85 -53.54 1.84 -5.48
N LYS A 86 -52.46 2.57 -5.75
CA LYS A 86 -52.31 4.04 -5.61
C LYS A 86 -52.61 4.55 -4.18
N LYS A 87 -52.42 3.69 -3.16
CA LYS A 87 -52.64 4.00 -1.74
C LYS A 87 -51.35 4.43 -1.06
N GLU A 88 -50.79 5.55 -1.52
CA GLU A 88 -49.44 5.99 -1.13
C GLU A 88 -49.21 6.18 0.37
N SER A 89 -50.25 6.50 1.15
CA SER A 89 -50.16 6.65 2.61
C SER A 89 -50.10 5.32 3.37
N ASP A 90 -50.62 4.23 2.79
CA ASP A 90 -50.55 2.89 3.36
C ASP A 90 -49.31 2.15 2.84
N ALA A 91 -48.91 2.42 1.59
CA ALA A 91 -47.63 1.99 1.03
C ALA A 91 -46.44 2.56 1.83
N GLU A 92 -46.44 3.86 2.13
CA GLU A 92 -45.41 4.52 2.96
C GLU A 92 -45.24 3.86 4.34
N LYS A 93 -46.35 3.51 5.02
CA LYS A 93 -46.29 2.82 6.32
C LYS A 93 -45.65 1.44 6.20
N ALA A 94 -46.05 0.68 5.18
CA ALA A 94 -45.55 -0.67 4.96
C ALA A 94 -44.07 -0.68 4.54
N PHE A 95 -43.66 0.22 3.64
CA PHE A 95 -42.26 0.39 3.25
C PHE A 95 -41.40 0.95 4.39
N SER A 96 -41.90 1.91 5.18
CA SER A 96 -41.20 2.39 6.38
C SER A 96 -40.98 1.24 7.38
N LYS A 97 -41.98 0.38 7.60
CA LYS A 97 -41.83 -0.79 8.48
C LYS A 97 -40.85 -1.82 7.91
N ALA A 98 -40.83 -2.01 6.59
CA ALA A 98 -39.84 -2.87 5.93
C ALA A 98 -38.41 -2.31 6.07
N LEU A 99 -38.25 -0.98 5.96
CA LEU A 99 -36.96 -0.28 6.10
C LEU A 99 -36.44 -0.27 7.55
N GLU A 100 -37.33 -0.18 8.54
CA GLU A 100 -36.98 -0.38 9.96
C GLU A 100 -36.41 -1.78 10.22
N LEU A 101 -36.94 -2.80 9.54
CA LEU A 101 -36.54 -4.21 9.71
C LEU A 101 -35.30 -4.58 8.86
N ASN A 102 -35.11 -3.95 7.70
CA ASN A 102 -33.89 -4.09 6.90
C ASN A 102 -33.47 -2.73 6.29
N PRO A 103 -32.63 -1.95 7.01
CA PRO A 103 -32.19 -0.63 6.57
C PRO A 103 -31.27 -0.61 5.34
N GLU A 104 -30.62 -1.73 5.00
CA GLU A 104 -29.63 -1.80 3.92
C GLU A 104 -30.23 -2.17 2.55
N GLU A 105 -31.49 -2.62 2.51
CA GLU A 105 -32.13 -3.09 1.28
C GLU A 105 -32.49 -1.93 0.35
N GLN A 106 -31.80 -1.87 -0.80
CA GLN A 106 -31.92 -0.75 -1.73
C GLN A 106 -33.31 -0.66 -2.37
N ASP A 107 -33.99 -1.78 -2.57
CA ASP A 107 -35.28 -1.77 -3.27
C ASP A 107 -36.41 -1.25 -2.36
N ILE A 108 -36.29 -1.40 -1.04
CA ILE A 108 -37.16 -0.72 -0.06
C ILE A 108 -36.89 0.79 -0.07
N GLN A 109 -35.61 1.18 -0.02
CA GLN A 109 -35.19 2.58 -0.04
C GLN A 109 -35.72 3.29 -1.30
N LYS A 110 -35.50 2.71 -2.49
CA LYS A 110 -36.00 3.23 -3.78
C LYS A 110 -37.51 3.39 -3.78
N ALA A 111 -38.26 2.38 -3.32
CA ALA A 111 -39.73 2.42 -3.31
C ALA A 111 -40.25 3.55 -2.40
N LEU A 112 -39.68 3.71 -1.20
CA LEU A 112 -40.05 4.80 -0.30
C LEU A 112 -39.62 6.18 -0.83
N GLY A 113 -38.42 6.26 -1.44
CA GLY A 113 -37.94 7.46 -2.13
C GLY A 113 -38.85 7.90 -3.27
N ALA A 114 -39.31 6.96 -4.10
CA ALA A 114 -40.22 7.23 -5.21
C ALA A 114 -41.56 7.83 -4.75
N ILE A 115 -42.14 7.33 -3.65
CA ILE A 115 -43.36 7.92 -3.05
C ILE A 115 -43.14 9.40 -2.69
N TYR A 116 -42.01 9.73 -2.06
CA TYR A 116 -41.68 11.10 -1.70
C TYR A 116 -41.38 11.99 -2.92
N VAL A 117 -40.74 11.45 -3.97
CA VAL A 117 -40.53 12.14 -5.26
C VAL A 117 -41.87 12.46 -5.93
N VAL A 118 -42.82 11.51 -5.97
CA VAL A 118 -44.17 11.75 -6.52
C VAL A 118 -44.91 12.83 -5.72
N ARG A 119 -44.82 12.83 -4.39
CA ARG A 119 -45.37 13.90 -3.55
C ARG A 119 -44.70 15.24 -3.80
N ALA A 120 -43.39 15.27 -4.03
CA ALA A 120 -42.66 16.48 -4.39
C ALA A 120 -43.09 17.03 -5.76
N LYS A 121 -43.22 16.20 -6.80
CA LYS A 121 -43.76 16.57 -8.13
C LYS A 121 -45.19 17.12 -8.00
N ASN A 122 -46.03 16.50 -7.17
CA ASN A 122 -47.38 16.99 -6.87
C ASN A 122 -47.41 18.30 -6.06
N ALA A 123 -46.39 18.59 -5.24
CA ALA A 123 -46.24 19.89 -4.57
C ALA A 123 -45.71 20.98 -5.52
N GLN A 124 -44.77 20.64 -6.42
CA GLN A 124 -44.29 21.49 -7.49
C GLN A 124 -45.43 21.93 -8.42
N ASN A 125 -46.27 20.99 -8.86
CA ASN A 125 -47.46 21.26 -9.69
C ASN A 125 -48.49 22.18 -8.99
N ARG A 126 -48.46 22.27 -7.66
CA ARG A 126 -49.28 23.21 -6.85
C ARG A 126 -48.57 24.53 -6.55
N GLY A 127 -47.35 24.74 -7.05
CA GLY A 127 -46.51 25.91 -6.75
C GLY A 127 -45.95 25.95 -5.32
N ASN A 128 -46.02 24.85 -4.56
CA ASN A 128 -45.61 24.82 -3.16
C ASN A 128 -44.15 24.36 -3.01
N THR A 129 -43.21 25.27 -3.24
CA THR A 129 -41.75 25.02 -3.16
C THR A 129 -41.29 24.53 -1.77
N ALA A 130 -41.95 24.98 -0.70
CA ALA A 130 -41.63 24.56 0.66
C ALA A 130 -41.98 23.08 0.90
N GLU A 131 -43.21 22.67 0.58
CA GLU A 131 -43.63 21.26 0.64
C GLU A 131 -42.82 20.40 -0.33
N MET A 132 -42.53 20.89 -1.55
CA MET A 132 -41.70 20.20 -2.53
C MET A 132 -40.31 19.87 -1.98
N THR A 133 -39.57 20.86 -1.45
CA THR A 133 -38.22 20.63 -0.90
C THR A 133 -38.24 19.79 0.37
N GLU A 134 -39.29 19.86 1.19
CA GLU A 134 -39.47 18.96 2.35
C GLU A 134 -39.66 17.50 1.91
N GLN A 135 -40.49 17.24 0.89
CA GLN A 135 -40.68 15.89 0.35
C GLN A 135 -39.42 15.39 -0.38
N MET A 136 -38.69 16.25 -1.10
CA MET A 136 -37.38 15.89 -1.67
C MET A 136 -36.36 15.53 -0.58
N LEU A 137 -36.32 16.25 0.55
CA LEU A 137 -35.44 15.90 1.66
C LEU A 137 -35.82 14.54 2.28
N LYS A 138 -37.12 14.22 2.39
CA LYS A 138 -37.58 12.89 2.80
C LYS A 138 -37.17 11.80 1.80
N ALA A 139 -37.27 12.07 0.50
CA ALA A 139 -36.79 11.17 -0.55
C ALA A 139 -35.28 10.91 -0.42
N CYS A 140 -34.47 11.97 -0.26
CA CYS A 140 -33.03 11.90 -0.04
C CYS A 140 -32.63 11.11 1.23
N LYS A 141 -33.43 11.17 2.30
CA LYS A 141 -33.19 10.42 3.54
C LYS A 141 -33.66 8.96 3.45
N ALA A 142 -34.75 8.70 2.73
CA ALA A 142 -35.25 7.35 2.45
C ALA A 142 -34.36 6.58 1.46
N TYR A 143 -33.84 7.26 0.44
CA TYR A 143 -32.93 6.71 -0.57
C TYR A 143 -31.67 7.57 -0.70
N PRO A 144 -30.68 7.42 0.22
CA PRO A 144 -29.45 8.22 0.18
C PRO A 144 -28.62 8.03 -1.09
N SER A 145 -28.71 6.86 -1.73
CA SER A 145 -28.08 6.55 -3.03
C SER A 145 -28.80 7.19 -4.23
N GLY A 146 -29.88 7.92 -4.02
CA GLY A 146 -30.56 8.72 -5.04
C GLY A 146 -29.84 10.05 -5.30
N THR A 147 -28.59 10.00 -5.76
CA THR A 147 -27.69 11.15 -5.89
C THR A 147 -28.22 12.26 -6.80
N LYS A 148 -29.00 11.92 -7.84
CA LYS A 148 -29.78 12.87 -8.65
C LYS A 148 -30.73 13.76 -7.81
N ILE A 149 -31.40 13.18 -6.82
CA ILE A 149 -32.35 13.92 -5.96
C ILE A 149 -31.59 14.90 -5.07
N TRP A 150 -30.42 14.50 -4.57
CA TRP A 150 -29.52 15.37 -3.81
C TRP A 150 -29.00 16.55 -4.62
N ALA A 151 -28.54 16.32 -5.86
CA ALA A 151 -28.10 17.37 -6.77
C ALA A 151 -29.20 18.41 -7.00
N SER A 152 -30.41 17.96 -7.39
CA SER A 152 -31.56 18.85 -7.60
C SER A 152 -31.96 19.60 -6.33
N LEU A 153 -32.00 18.93 -5.17
CA LEU A 153 -32.36 19.58 -3.90
C LEU A 153 -31.36 20.66 -3.49
N PHE A 154 -30.06 20.35 -3.58
CA PHE A 154 -28.99 21.30 -3.23
C PHE A 154 -28.94 22.46 -4.21
N GLN A 155 -29.21 22.25 -5.51
CA GLN A 155 -29.32 23.32 -6.49
C GLN A 155 -30.48 24.28 -6.15
N ILE A 156 -31.66 23.73 -5.82
CA ILE A 156 -32.84 24.54 -5.42
C ILE A 156 -32.56 25.31 -4.12
N TRP A 157 -31.92 24.69 -3.12
CA TRP A 157 -31.51 25.40 -1.91
C TRP A 157 -30.44 26.45 -2.16
N TRP A 158 -29.52 26.22 -3.11
CA TRP A 158 -28.47 27.17 -3.48
C TRP A 158 -29.04 28.43 -4.14
N GLU A 159 -29.99 28.24 -5.07
CA GLU A 159 -30.71 29.33 -5.76
C GLU A 159 -31.60 30.13 -4.80
N ASN A 160 -32.28 29.45 -3.88
CA ASN A 160 -33.12 30.09 -2.86
C ASN A 160 -32.33 30.72 -1.68
N GLY A 161 -31.00 30.58 -1.64
CA GLY A 161 -30.16 31.14 -0.59
C GLY A 161 -30.14 30.35 0.73
N GLU A 162 -30.64 29.11 0.74
CA GLU A 162 -30.84 28.29 1.95
C GLU A 162 -29.58 27.51 2.37
N TYR A 163 -28.42 28.17 2.32
CA TYR A 163 -27.08 27.59 2.53
C TYR A 163 -26.90 26.77 3.83
N ILE A 164 -27.63 27.13 4.89
CA ILE A 164 -27.60 26.41 6.16
C ILE A 164 -28.16 24.99 6.01
N LYS A 165 -29.21 24.80 5.20
CA LYS A 165 -29.81 23.47 4.97
C LYS A 165 -28.84 22.56 4.22
N ILE A 166 -28.15 23.09 3.21
CA ILE A 166 -27.12 22.36 2.44
C ILE A 166 -26.03 21.85 3.40
N LYS A 167 -25.48 22.71 4.26
CA LYS A 167 -24.44 22.32 5.22
C LYS A 167 -24.92 21.27 6.23
N ASN A 168 -26.14 21.42 6.77
CA ASN A 168 -26.68 20.48 7.77
C ASN A 168 -26.83 19.06 7.24
N GLU A 169 -27.00 18.87 5.93
CA GLU A 169 -27.20 17.56 5.29
C GLU A 169 -25.97 17.07 4.50
N ALA A 170 -24.93 17.89 4.37
CA ALA A 170 -23.72 17.59 3.60
C ALA A 170 -22.94 16.37 4.15
N ASP A 171 -22.72 16.31 5.47
CA ASP A 171 -22.06 15.17 6.11
C ASP A 171 -22.89 13.89 5.95
N PHE A 172 -24.23 14.00 5.93
CA PHE A 172 -25.12 12.85 5.71
C PHE A 172 -24.96 12.29 4.29
N LEU A 173 -24.98 13.17 3.27
CA LEU A 173 -24.73 12.82 1.86
C LEU A 173 -23.41 12.02 1.71
N ILE A 174 -22.30 12.55 2.24
CA ILE A 174 -20.99 11.90 2.20
C ILE A 174 -20.98 10.57 2.98
N SER A 175 -21.54 10.55 4.19
CA SER A 175 -21.52 9.36 5.06
C SER A 175 -22.26 8.16 4.47
N LYS A 176 -23.33 8.39 3.71
CA LYS A 176 -24.15 7.34 3.09
C LYS A 176 -23.69 6.93 1.70
N ASN A 177 -22.99 7.80 0.96
CA ASN A 177 -22.52 7.54 -0.39
C ASN A 177 -21.03 7.21 -0.50
N ARG A 178 -20.40 6.70 0.57
CA ARG A 178 -18.97 6.33 0.56
C ARG A 178 -18.59 5.38 -0.59
N LYS A 179 -19.45 4.42 -0.94
CA LYS A 179 -19.22 3.54 -2.10
C LYS A 179 -19.18 4.32 -3.42
N GLY A 180 -20.03 5.32 -3.60
CA GLY A 180 -20.04 6.21 -4.77
C GLY A 180 -18.86 7.19 -4.84
N LEU A 181 -18.06 7.33 -3.77
CA LEU A 181 -16.77 8.03 -3.80
C LEU A 181 -15.62 7.11 -4.26
N GLU A 182 -15.81 5.78 -4.17
CA GLU A 182 -14.85 4.75 -4.60
C GLU A 182 -15.18 4.24 -6.03
N GLU A 183 -16.48 4.16 -6.37
CA GLU A 183 -17.01 3.82 -7.69
C GLU A 183 -17.05 5.07 -8.59
N ALA A 184 -16.15 5.11 -9.57
CA ALA A 184 -15.56 6.37 -10.05
C ALA A 184 -16.42 7.30 -10.94
N PHE A 185 -17.73 7.09 -11.13
CA PHE A 185 -18.50 7.72 -12.22
C PHE A 185 -19.90 8.30 -11.87
N ASP A 186 -20.16 8.69 -10.61
CA ASP A 186 -21.43 9.37 -10.25
C ASP A 186 -21.35 10.90 -10.41
N GLU A 187 -21.79 11.39 -11.58
CA GLU A 187 -21.86 12.83 -11.91
C GLU A 187 -22.72 13.63 -10.93
N SER A 188 -23.91 13.15 -10.58
CA SER A 188 -24.85 13.88 -9.73
C SER A 188 -24.36 13.96 -8.27
N LEU A 189 -23.67 12.93 -7.78
CA LEU A 189 -22.97 13.01 -6.49
C LEU A 189 -21.88 14.08 -6.53
N GLN A 190 -21.11 14.16 -7.62
CA GLN A 190 -20.07 15.16 -7.79
C GLN A 190 -20.67 16.58 -7.79
N GLU A 191 -21.76 16.82 -8.52
CA GLU A 191 -22.48 18.10 -8.54
C GLU A 191 -22.96 18.54 -7.16
N ALA A 192 -23.63 17.63 -6.43
CA ALA A 192 -24.11 17.90 -5.07
C ALA A 192 -22.95 18.31 -4.13
N ILE A 193 -21.81 17.61 -4.20
CA ILE A 193 -20.62 17.92 -3.41
C ILE A 193 -19.99 19.25 -3.83
N ILE A 194 -19.97 19.58 -5.13
CA ILE A 194 -19.51 20.88 -5.62
C ILE A 194 -20.38 22.02 -5.07
N ILE A 195 -21.70 21.85 -4.95
CA ILE A 195 -22.60 22.86 -4.35
C ILE A 195 -22.29 23.05 -2.85
N VAL A 196 -21.98 21.97 -2.11
CA VAL A 196 -21.50 22.08 -0.73
C VAL A 196 -20.17 22.86 -0.66
N ALA A 197 -19.20 22.53 -1.53
CA ALA A 197 -17.91 23.23 -1.57
C ALA A 197 -18.08 24.73 -1.90
N LYS A 198 -18.94 25.08 -2.88
CA LYS A 198 -19.31 26.47 -3.19
C LYS A 198 -19.93 27.19 -1.98
N THR A 199 -20.67 26.46 -1.13
CA THR A 199 -21.30 27.01 0.08
C THR A 199 -20.27 27.43 1.12
N TYR A 200 -19.29 26.56 1.44
CA TYR A 200 -18.19 26.92 2.32
C TYR A 200 -17.27 27.99 1.73
N TYR A 201 -17.06 27.97 0.41
CA TYR A 201 -16.23 28.96 -0.29
C TYR A 201 -16.81 30.38 -0.19
N ARG A 202 -18.13 30.51 -0.33
CA ARG A 202 -18.87 31.77 -0.14
C ARG A 202 -18.72 32.33 1.28
N GLU A 203 -18.71 31.46 2.29
CA GLU A 203 -18.47 31.84 3.69
C GLU A 203 -16.98 32.08 4.01
N ASN A 204 -16.10 31.99 3.00
CA ASN A 204 -14.65 32.05 3.12
C ASN A 204 -14.05 30.97 4.07
N ASN A 205 -14.77 29.87 4.27
CA ASN A 205 -14.28 28.70 5.00
C ASN A 205 -13.47 27.81 4.03
N ILE A 206 -12.20 28.19 3.87
CA ILE A 206 -11.26 27.57 2.93
C ILE A 206 -11.02 26.08 3.27
N GLU A 207 -10.85 25.74 4.54
CA GLU A 207 -10.60 24.36 4.99
C GLU A 207 -11.73 23.39 4.60
N GLN A 208 -12.98 23.76 4.87
CA GLN A 208 -14.12 22.92 4.49
C GLN A 208 -14.34 22.91 2.97
N THR A 209 -14.06 24.03 2.28
CA THR A 209 -14.06 24.07 0.81
C THR A 209 -13.12 23.02 0.24
N GLU A 210 -11.88 22.93 0.74
CA GLU A 210 -10.93 21.91 0.32
C GLU A 210 -11.39 20.48 0.60
N ASN A 211 -11.93 20.24 1.79
CA ASN A 211 -12.37 18.89 2.19
C ASN A 211 -13.47 18.36 1.27
N TYR A 212 -14.45 19.21 0.94
CA TYR A 212 -15.50 18.85 -0.02
C TYR A 212 -14.99 18.80 -1.47
N LEU A 213 -14.03 19.66 -1.87
CA LEU A 213 -13.34 19.55 -3.17
C LEU A 213 -12.54 18.24 -3.31
N LYS A 214 -11.95 17.72 -2.24
CA LYS A 214 -11.26 16.41 -2.22
C LYS A 214 -12.24 15.27 -2.48
N TYR A 215 -13.44 15.30 -1.87
CA TYR A 215 -14.50 14.32 -2.17
C TYR A 215 -15.00 14.42 -3.62
N ALA A 216 -15.26 15.63 -4.14
CA ALA A 216 -15.67 15.81 -5.54
C ALA A 216 -14.59 15.36 -6.54
N ASN A 217 -13.30 15.49 -6.18
CA ASN A 217 -12.18 15.05 -7.01
C ASN A 217 -11.91 13.54 -6.95
N ALA A 218 -12.42 12.82 -5.95
CA ALA A 218 -12.32 11.36 -5.90
C ALA A 218 -13.15 10.71 -7.02
N ILE A 219 -14.31 11.31 -7.32
CA ILE A 219 -15.18 10.94 -8.44
C ILE A 219 -14.50 11.39 -9.74
N ARG A 220 -14.31 10.47 -10.70
CA ARG A 220 -13.57 10.68 -11.96
C ARG A 220 -14.48 11.14 -13.10
N VAL A 221 -15.41 12.04 -12.79
CA VAL A 221 -16.26 12.71 -13.79
C VAL A 221 -15.66 14.08 -14.10
N HIS A 222 -15.73 14.49 -15.37
CA HIS A 222 -15.31 15.81 -15.82
C HIS A 222 -16.41 16.83 -15.53
N ASN A 223 -16.12 17.84 -14.71
CA ASN A 223 -17.08 18.88 -14.36
C ASN A 223 -16.42 20.27 -14.37
N ASP A 224 -16.92 21.16 -15.22
CA ASP A 224 -16.38 22.53 -15.37
C ASP A 224 -16.51 23.34 -14.08
N GLY A 225 -17.59 23.13 -13.31
CA GLY A 225 -17.80 23.78 -12.02
C GLY A 225 -16.76 23.39 -10.97
N LEU A 226 -16.26 22.15 -11.00
CA LEU A 226 -15.15 21.70 -10.15
C LEU A 226 -13.84 22.38 -10.55
N TYR A 227 -13.56 22.47 -11.85
CA TYR A 227 -12.34 23.12 -12.36
C TYR A 227 -12.32 24.62 -12.07
N LEU A 228 -13.42 25.31 -12.31
CA LEU A 228 -13.58 26.74 -12.02
C LEU A 228 -13.38 27.03 -10.52
N LEU A 229 -14.04 26.29 -9.64
CA LEU A 229 -13.92 26.50 -8.18
C LEU A 229 -12.48 26.24 -7.68
N LYS A 230 -11.79 25.22 -8.20
CA LYS A 230 -10.37 24.98 -7.89
C LYS A 230 -9.48 26.13 -8.38
N ARG A 231 -9.72 26.65 -9.59
CA ARG A 231 -8.96 27.79 -10.13
C ARG A 231 -9.15 29.05 -9.29
N GLU A 232 -10.38 29.36 -8.90
CA GLU A 232 -10.69 30.47 -8.01
C GLU A 232 -10.01 30.31 -6.64
N LEU A 233 -10.10 29.12 -6.04
CA LEU A 233 -9.43 28.82 -4.78
C LEU A 233 -7.91 29.00 -4.87
N LYS A 234 -7.29 28.48 -5.95
CA LYS A 234 -5.86 28.70 -6.23
C LYS A 234 -5.51 30.19 -6.35
N THR A 235 -6.30 31.00 -7.04
CA THR A 235 -6.05 32.46 -7.11
C THR A 235 -6.14 33.17 -5.76
N LYS A 236 -6.97 32.68 -4.81
CA LYS A 236 -6.94 33.17 -3.42
C LYS A 236 -5.64 32.77 -2.71
N TYR A 237 -5.21 31.52 -2.83
CA TYR A 237 -3.95 31.06 -2.25
C TYR A 237 -2.74 31.81 -2.80
N ASP A 238 -2.65 32.02 -4.12
CA ASP A 238 -1.53 32.76 -4.74
C ASP A 238 -1.45 34.21 -4.21
N ALA A 239 -2.61 34.85 -3.96
CA ALA A 239 -2.67 36.19 -3.36
C ALA A 239 -2.29 36.21 -1.87
N GLU A 240 -2.70 35.20 -1.09
CA GLU A 240 -2.35 35.05 0.32
C GLU A 240 -0.87 34.71 0.51
N ILE A 241 -0.35 33.76 -0.29
CA ILE A 241 1.07 33.39 -0.36
C ILE A 241 1.92 34.62 -0.66
N LYS A 242 1.55 35.42 -1.67
CA LYS A 242 2.29 36.66 -1.97
C LYS A 242 2.37 37.60 -0.77
N LYS A 243 1.24 37.89 -0.11
CA LYS A 243 1.20 38.75 1.08
C LYS A 243 2.07 38.20 2.22
N LEU A 244 2.10 36.88 2.39
CA LEU A 244 2.94 36.23 3.40
C LEU A 244 4.44 36.30 3.03
N ILE A 245 4.81 36.13 1.75
CA ILE A 245 6.19 36.33 1.26
C ILE A 245 6.63 37.77 1.58
N ASP A 246 5.82 38.76 1.23
CA ASP A 246 6.12 40.18 1.50
C ASP A 246 6.39 40.40 3.01
N THR A 247 5.62 39.76 3.91
CA THR A 247 5.87 39.84 5.36
C THR A 247 7.12 39.07 5.82
N ALA A 248 7.43 37.93 5.21
CA ALA A 248 8.63 37.15 5.55
C ALA A 248 9.92 37.89 5.14
N GLU A 249 9.90 38.56 3.97
CA GLU A 249 11.00 39.39 3.49
C GLU A 249 11.22 40.63 4.39
N ILE A 250 10.14 41.22 4.94
CA ILE A 250 10.25 42.31 5.93
C ILE A 250 10.90 41.84 7.24
N HIS A 251 10.59 40.63 7.72
CA HIS A 251 11.25 40.08 8.93
C HIS A 251 12.72 39.74 8.65
N TYR A 252 13.01 39.11 7.51
CA TYR A 252 14.38 38.79 7.09
C TYR A 252 15.26 40.03 6.95
N ALA A 253 14.75 41.10 6.33
CA ALA A 253 15.45 42.38 6.18
C ALA A 253 15.70 43.15 7.50
N LYS A 254 15.18 42.66 8.62
CA LYS A 254 15.43 43.18 9.98
C LYS A 254 16.30 42.25 10.84
N GLU A 255 16.83 41.16 10.27
CA GLU A 255 17.52 40.10 11.01
C GLU A 255 16.62 39.36 12.03
N GLU A 256 15.28 39.51 11.90
CA GLU A 256 14.26 38.77 12.67
C GLU A 256 14.09 37.35 12.06
N PHE A 257 15.19 36.57 12.05
CA PHE A 257 15.30 35.33 11.29
C PHE A 257 14.28 34.26 11.74
N ASN A 258 13.99 34.14 13.03
CA ASN A 258 13.04 33.14 13.54
C ASN A 258 11.61 33.44 13.06
N GLU A 259 11.24 34.72 13.07
CA GLU A 259 9.97 35.27 12.63
C GLU A 259 9.81 35.08 11.11
N ALA A 260 10.87 35.36 10.33
CA ALA A 260 10.89 35.10 8.89
C ALA A 260 10.71 33.59 8.58
N ILE A 261 11.45 32.73 9.27
CA ILE A 261 11.35 31.26 9.15
C ILE A 261 9.94 30.77 9.53
N GLU A 262 9.32 31.31 10.58
CA GLU A 262 7.93 31.00 10.94
C GLU A 262 6.94 31.35 9.83
N VAL A 263 7.10 32.52 9.19
CA VAL A 263 6.22 32.95 8.10
C VAL A 263 6.43 32.09 6.87
N TYR A 264 7.67 31.79 6.47
CA TYR A 264 7.95 30.84 5.39
C TYR A 264 7.42 29.42 5.70
N LYS A 265 7.50 28.95 6.95
CA LYS A 265 6.90 27.67 7.39
C LYS A 265 5.36 27.69 7.44
N LYS A 266 4.72 28.85 7.47
CA LYS A 266 3.26 28.99 7.26
C LYS A 266 2.94 28.90 5.77
N ILE A 267 3.73 29.55 4.91
CA ILE A 267 3.60 29.50 3.44
C ILE A 267 3.76 28.06 2.92
N SER A 268 4.78 27.32 3.39
CA SER A 268 5.05 25.94 2.92
C SER A 268 3.94 24.93 3.23
N LYS A 269 2.98 25.29 4.09
CA LYS A 269 1.79 24.48 4.41
C LYS A 269 0.57 24.84 3.57
N LEU A 270 0.60 25.94 2.82
CA LEU A 270 -0.47 26.32 1.90
C LEU A 270 -0.33 25.54 0.58
N PRO A 271 -1.44 25.05 0.00
CA PRO A 271 -1.41 24.34 -1.27
C PRO A 271 -1.18 25.31 -2.42
N GLY A 272 -0.05 25.17 -3.10
CA GLY A 272 0.35 25.99 -4.26
C GLY A 272 1.51 25.37 -5.03
N ASP A 273 1.82 25.91 -6.22
CA ASP A 273 2.76 25.29 -7.17
C ASP A 273 4.25 25.42 -6.78
N LYS A 274 4.57 26.20 -5.74
CA LYS A 274 5.95 26.57 -5.36
C LYS A 274 6.38 26.17 -3.92
N PRO A 275 6.19 24.92 -3.44
CA PRO A 275 6.74 24.53 -2.14
C PRO A 275 8.28 24.53 -2.15
N PHE A 276 8.90 24.23 -3.29
CA PHE A 276 10.35 24.13 -3.44
C PHE A 276 11.04 25.49 -3.26
N ASP A 277 10.61 26.52 -4.00
CA ASP A 277 11.12 27.90 -3.88
C ASP A 277 11.07 28.44 -2.43
N ILE A 278 10.07 28.00 -1.65
CA ILE A 278 9.89 28.42 -0.25
C ILE A 278 10.77 27.61 0.71
N LEU A 279 11.01 26.33 0.43
CA LEU A 279 11.97 25.51 1.19
C LEU A 279 13.41 25.98 0.97
N GLU A 280 13.77 26.31 -0.28
CA GLU A 280 15.06 26.91 -0.63
C GLU A 280 15.25 28.24 0.12
N LYS A 281 14.23 29.10 0.16
CA LYS A 281 14.26 30.32 1.00
C LYS A 281 14.40 30.02 2.50
N ILE A 282 13.78 28.97 3.03
CA ILE A 282 13.98 28.58 4.44
C ILE A 282 15.43 28.15 4.68
N GLU A 283 16.01 27.35 3.78
CA GLU A 283 17.39 26.88 3.89
C GLU A 283 18.41 28.04 3.85
N ILE A 284 18.20 29.02 2.95
CA ILE A 284 19.00 30.26 2.91
C ILE A 284 18.89 31.01 4.25
N VAL A 285 17.67 31.28 4.73
CA VAL A 285 17.45 32.02 5.99
C VAL A 285 18.00 31.26 7.21
N GLU A 286 17.95 29.93 7.21
CA GLU A 286 18.56 29.10 8.26
C GLU A 286 20.10 29.08 8.18
N LYS A 287 20.69 29.13 6.98
CA LYS A 287 22.15 29.31 6.76
C LYS A 287 22.61 30.68 7.29
N ASP A 288 21.93 31.75 6.89
CA ASP A 288 22.26 33.13 7.26
C ASP A 288 22.15 33.35 8.78
N LYS A 289 21.09 32.82 9.39
CA LYS A 289 20.93 32.82 10.85
C LYS A 289 22.10 32.11 11.55
N LEU A 290 22.50 30.93 11.07
CA LEU A 290 23.59 30.17 11.68
C LEU A 290 24.94 30.89 11.50
N TYR A 291 25.16 31.55 10.37
CA TYR A 291 26.32 32.43 10.15
C TYR A 291 26.33 33.55 11.19
N PHE A 292 25.25 34.32 11.29
CA PHE A 292 25.11 35.44 12.24
C PHE A 292 25.33 35.02 13.70
N GLU A 293 24.69 33.93 14.15
CA GLU A 293 24.89 33.38 15.50
C GLU A 293 26.35 32.94 15.74
N THR A 294 27.00 32.34 14.74
CA THR A 294 28.41 31.89 14.85
C THR A 294 29.36 33.07 14.94
N MET A 295 29.21 34.07 14.08
CA MET A 295 30.08 35.26 14.07
C MET A 295 29.92 36.08 15.34
N SER A 296 28.70 36.26 15.86
CA SER A 296 28.46 36.92 17.15
C SER A 296 29.12 36.19 18.34
N MET A 297 29.21 34.86 18.29
CA MET A 297 29.98 34.10 19.30
C MET A 297 31.49 34.33 19.16
N VAL A 298 32.02 34.36 17.94
CA VAL A 298 33.43 34.64 17.66
C VAL A 298 33.82 36.04 18.17
N GLU A 299 33.07 37.09 17.82
CA GLU A 299 33.29 38.45 18.30
C GLU A 299 33.38 38.52 19.84
N LYS A 300 32.49 37.78 20.52
CA LYS A 300 32.47 37.70 21.98
C LYS A 300 33.70 36.99 22.55
N MET A 301 34.19 35.92 21.90
CA MET A 301 35.43 35.25 22.30
C MET A 301 36.66 36.14 22.09
N LEU A 302 36.72 36.87 20.98
CA LEU A 302 37.78 37.85 20.69
C LEU A 302 37.79 38.97 21.73
N LYS A 303 36.62 39.51 22.08
CA LYS A 303 36.46 40.52 23.15
C LYS A 303 36.92 40.03 24.53
N ASN A 304 36.77 38.73 24.81
CA ASN A 304 37.26 38.08 26.03
C ASN A 304 38.76 37.70 25.98
N LYS A 305 39.43 37.86 24.83
CA LYS A 305 40.80 37.38 24.55
C LYS A 305 40.95 35.85 24.61
N GLU A 306 39.88 35.12 24.32
CA GLU A 306 39.87 33.66 24.26
C GLU A 306 40.32 33.17 22.86
N TYR A 307 41.46 33.66 22.37
CA TYR A 307 41.92 33.54 20.97
C TYR A 307 41.98 32.09 20.46
N GLU A 308 42.38 31.14 21.31
CA GLU A 308 42.42 29.70 20.98
C GLU A 308 41.04 29.16 20.59
N LYS A 309 40.02 29.47 21.41
CA LYS A 309 38.62 29.08 21.14
C LYS A 309 38.02 29.83 19.96
N ALA A 310 38.42 31.09 19.76
CA ALA A 310 37.99 31.88 18.60
C ALA A 310 38.54 31.28 17.31
N LEU A 311 39.80 30.82 17.28
CA LEU A 311 40.38 30.10 16.14
C LEU A 311 39.67 28.77 15.87
N ASP A 312 39.43 27.96 16.89
CA ASP A 312 38.68 26.70 16.74
C ASP A 312 37.26 26.96 16.19
N ALA A 313 36.58 28.00 16.68
CA ALA A 313 35.26 28.40 16.21
C ALA A 313 35.29 28.93 14.76
N LEU A 314 36.34 29.68 14.37
CA LEU A 314 36.53 30.20 13.01
C LEU A 314 36.86 29.08 12.00
N VAL A 315 37.66 28.07 12.38
CA VAL A 315 37.87 26.88 11.54
C VAL A 315 36.57 26.10 11.37
N ALA A 316 35.83 25.86 12.46
CA ALA A 316 34.53 25.20 12.39
C ALA A 316 33.46 26.03 11.65
N ALA A 317 33.66 27.35 11.51
CA ALA A 317 32.83 28.22 10.69
C ALA A 317 33.24 28.14 9.21
N SER A 318 34.54 28.16 8.88
CA SER A 318 35.00 28.08 7.49
C SER A 318 34.69 26.73 6.83
N GLU A 319 34.65 25.64 7.60
CA GLU A 319 34.16 24.33 7.13
C GLU A 319 32.66 24.33 6.77
N LYS A 320 31.85 25.18 7.43
CA LYS A 320 30.39 25.27 7.22
C LYS A 320 29.99 26.33 6.20
N PHE A 321 30.80 27.38 6.07
CA PHE A 321 30.55 28.56 5.26
C PHE A 321 31.78 28.86 4.38
N PRO A 322 32.15 27.95 3.45
CA PRO A 322 33.37 28.08 2.65
C PRO A 322 33.33 29.26 1.65
N ASP A 323 32.14 29.79 1.36
CA ASP A 323 31.92 30.91 0.44
C ASP A 323 32.18 32.28 1.11
N GLU A 324 32.19 32.35 2.45
CA GLU A 324 32.25 33.60 3.20
C GLU A 324 33.71 34.03 3.47
N ALA A 325 34.20 34.95 2.63
CA ALA A 325 35.59 35.43 2.69
C ALA A 325 35.96 36.10 4.04
N GLU A 326 34.99 36.74 4.70
CA GLU A 326 35.14 37.45 5.97
C GLU A 326 35.68 36.54 7.10
N ILE A 327 35.31 35.25 7.10
CA ILE A 327 35.81 34.26 8.08
C ILE A 327 37.34 34.08 7.96
N SER A 328 37.86 34.07 6.73
CA SER A 328 39.30 33.85 6.48
C SER A 328 40.14 35.07 6.90
N GLU A 329 39.59 36.27 6.74
CA GLU A 329 40.22 37.53 7.18
C GLU A 329 40.30 37.56 8.72
N ILE A 330 39.18 37.33 9.41
CA ILE A 330 39.11 37.30 10.87
C ILE A 330 39.98 36.17 11.46
N TYR A 331 40.13 35.03 10.77
CA TYR A 331 41.02 33.94 11.17
C TYR A 331 42.49 34.35 11.20
N GLU A 332 43.02 34.96 10.15
CA GLU A 332 44.43 35.37 10.12
C GLU A 332 44.71 36.52 11.10
N GLU A 333 43.78 37.45 11.30
CA GLU A 333 43.89 38.46 12.38
C GLU A 333 43.95 37.82 13.77
N THR A 334 43.06 36.88 14.05
CA THR A 334 43.00 36.18 15.35
C THR A 334 44.25 35.35 15.61
N LYS A 335 44.80 34.73 14.55
CA LYS A 335 45.99 33.87 14.61
C LYS A 335 47.25 34.67 14.93
N ALA A 336 47.41 35.85 14.34
CA ALA A 336 48.48 36.78 14.70
C ALA A 336 48.45 37.17 16.19
N LEU A 337 47.25 37.39 16.75
CA LEU A 337 47.06 37.69 18.19
C LEU A 337 47.38 36.48 19.09
N TYR A 338 47.03 35.26 18.65
CA TYR A 338 47.33 34.03 19.39
C TYR A 338 48.84 33.73 19.43
N ASP A 339 49.53 33.84 18.29
CA ASP A 339 50.97 33.57 18.19
C ASP A 339 51.80 34.53 19.07
N GLU A 340 51.36 35.80 19.22
CA GLU A 340 51.99 36.75 20.12
C GLU A 340 51.86 36.34 21.60
N GLU A 341 50.72 35.80 22.03
CA GLU A 341 50.50 35.29 23.39
C GLU A 341 51.24 33.95 23.63
N LEU A 342 51.31 33.07 22.63
CA LEU A 342 52.05 31.81 22.74
C LEU A 342 53.56 32.08 22.92
N ALA A 343 54.12 33.01 22.14
CA ALA A 343 55.51 33.44 22.26
C ALA A 343 55.87 34.04 23.64
N LYS A 344 54.88 34.61 24.37
CA LYS A 344 55.05 35.06 25.77
C LYS A 344 55.06 33.88 26.74
N LYS A 345 54.16 32.91 26.57
CA LYS A 345 54.08 31.69 27.41
C LYS A 345 55.32 30.81 27.29
N ASP A 346 55.82 30.57 26.07
CA ASP A 346 56.98 29.71 25.85
C ASP A 346 58.26 30.19 26.53
N ARG A 347 58.47 31.52 26.59
CA ARG A 347 59.61 32.11 27.32
C ARG A 347 59.56 31.80 28.82
N ILE A 348 58.37 31.72 29.42
CA ILE A 348 58.17 31.38 30.83
C ILE A 348 58.44 29.88 31.05
N ILE A 349 57.87 29.03 30.18
CA ILE A 349 57.99 27.57 30.26
C ILE A 349 59.45 27.12 30.14
N GLN A 350 60.24 27.72 29.24
CA GLN A 350 61.67 27.39 29.08
C GLN A 350 62.49 27.70 30.34
N ILE A 351 62.17 28.79 31.07
CA ILE A 351 62.85 29.18 32.31
C ILE A 351 62.54 28.20 33.45
N GLU A 352 61.31 27.69 33.53
CA GLU A 352 60.92 26.70 34.53
C GLU A 352 61.47 25.29 34.22
N ALA A 353 61.39 24.88 32.95
CA ALA A 353 61.88 23.57 32.49
C ALA A 353 63.38 23.38 32.75
N MET A 354 64.20 24.42 32.52
CA MET A 354 65.64 24.36 32.76
C MET A 354 66.00 24.17 34.25
N LYS A 355 65.21 24.74 35.17
CA LYS A 355 65.36 24.54 36.63
C LYS A 355 64.90 23.13 37.04
N LYS A 356 63.77 22.66 36.51
CA LYS A 356 63.17 21.37 36.86
C LYS A 356 64.04 20.19 36.40
N ARG A 357 64.64 20.27 35.21
CA ARG A 357 65.48 19.22 34.61
C ARG A 357 66.70 18.86 35.47
N LYS A 358 67.47 19.86 35.94
CA LYS A 358 68.64 19.65 36.81
C LYS A 358 68.28 19.01 38.16
N ALA A 359 67.10 19.32 38.71
CA ALA A 359 66.62 18.69 39.95
C ALA A 359 66.13 17.24 39.71
N GLN A 360 65.47 16.96 38.58
CA GLN A 360 65.00 15.61 38.25
C GLN A 360 66.13 14.63 37.98
N GLU A 361 67.21 15.04 37.29
CA GLU A 361 68.33 14.13 36.96
C GLU A 361 69.08 13.60 38.20
N SER A 362 69.18 14.40 39.27
CA SER A 362 69.70 13.96 40.58
C SER A 362 68.70 13.04 41.31
N LEU A 363 67.43 13.44 41.38
CA LEU A 363 66.37 12.65 42.02
C LEU A 363 66.15 11.29 41.35
N GLN A 364 66.33 11.19 40.03
CA GLN A 364 66.16 9.95 39.27
C GLN A 364 67.27 8.93 39.58
N ARG A 365 68.53 9.37 39.76
CA ARG A 365 69.62 8.49 40.22
C ARG A 365 69.41 8.00 41.65
N TYR A 366 69.05 8.91 42.56
CA TYR A 366 68.72 8.56 43.95
C TYR A 366 67.57 7.53 44.04
N ARG A 367 66.46 7.77 43.33
CA ARG A 367 65.31 6.84 43.29
C ARG A 367 65.65 5.49 42.67
N LYS A 368 66.53 5.45 41.65
CA LYS A 368 66.96 4.19 41.02
C LYS A 368 67.67 3.29 42.04
N TYR A 369 68.64 3.81 42.78
CA TYR A 369 69.37 3.01 43.77
C TYR A 369 68.49 2.55 44.94
N LEU A 370 67.47 3.33 45.34
CA LEU A 370 66.47 2.88 46.31
C LEU A 370 65.53 1.80 45.76
N ALA A 371 65.09 1.90 44.51
CA ALA A 371 64.25 0.87 43.88
C ALA A 371 65.00 -0.45 43.66
N GLU A 372 66.30 -0.39 43.37
CA GLU A 372 67.18 -1.56 43.31
C GLU A 372 67.31 -2.21 44.70
N ALA A 373 67.49 -1.41 45.77
CA ALA A 373 67.49 -1.89 47.15
C ALA A 373 66.16 -2.56 47.57
N ASP A 374 65.02 -1.90 47.31
CA ASP A 374 63.69 -2.43 47.63
C ASP A 374 63.39 -3.74 46.88
N LYS A 375 63.91 -3.88 45.65
CA LYS A 375 63.80 -5.13 44.88
C LYS A 375 64.60 -6.25 45.54
N PHE A 376 65.86 -6.02 45.88
CA PHE A 376 66.68 -7.04 46.54
C PHE A 376 66.17 -7.41 47.94
N GLU A 377 65.52 -6.48 48.67
CA GLU A 377 64.83 -6.79 49.93
C GLU A 377 63.60 -7.70 49.71
N LYS A 378 62.82 -7.47 48.64
CA LYS A 378 61.67 -8.32 48.27
C LYS A 378 62.06 -9.70 47.76
N ASP A 379 63.15 -9.77 47.00
CA ASP A 379 63.74 -11.03 46.52
C ASP A 379 64.47 -11.81 47.65
N LEU A 380 64.35 -11.32 48.90
CA LEU A 380 64.92 -11.89 50.14
C LEU A 380 66.46 -12.02 50.12
N ASN A 381 67.11 -11.30 49.19
CA ASN A 381 68.55 -11.20 49.05
C ASN A 381 69.06 -9.96 49.81
N PHE A 382 68.97 -10.04 51.14
CA PHE A 382 69.23 -8.92 52.05
C PHE A 382 70.65 -8.34 51.92
N VAL A 383 71.62 -9.12 51.43
CA VAL A 383 73.01 -8.65 51.21
C VAL A 383 73.08 -7.64 50.05
N ALA A 384 72.46 -7.94 48.90
CA ALA A 384 72.44 -7.03 47.75
C ALA A 384 71.60 -5.76 47.99
N ALA A 385 70.57 -5.87 48.84
CA ALA A 385 69.74 -4.74 49.26
C ALA A 385 70.56 -3.68 50.02
N ILE A 386 71.39 -4.12 50.97
CA ILE A 386 72.20 -3.25 51.83
C ILE A 386 73.19 -2.39 51.00
N ASP A 387 73.86 -2.96 50.00
CA ASP A 387 74.86 -2.24 49.21
C ASP A 387 74.25 -1.25 48.20
N SER A 388 73.00 -1.50 47.76
CA SER A 388 72.23 -0.53 46.96
C SER A 388 71.82 0.70 47.78
N ILE A 389 71.46 0.52 49.07
CA ILE A 389 71.17 1.65 49.99
C ILE A 389 72.43 2.49 50.26
N LYS A 390 73.59 1.85 50.47
CA LYS A 390 74.88 2.56 50.61
C LYS A 390 75.26 3.38 49.37
N SER A 391 74.77 2.98 48.19
CA SER A 391 74.97 3.72 46.94
C SER A 391 74.01 4.92 46.82
N ALA A 392 72.73 4.76 47.22
CA ALA A 392 71.76 5.86 47.26
C ALA A 392 72.21 7.01 48.19
N LEU A 393 72.81 6.67 49.34
CA LEU A 393 73.35 7.61 50.33
C LEU A 393 74.40 8.62 49.79
N LYS A 394 75.02 8.35 48.63
CA LYS A 394 76.03 9.23 48.04
C LYS A 394 75.46 10.36 47.17
N GLU A 395 74.24 10.22 46.63
CA GLU A 395 73.66 11.22 45.72
C GLU A 395 72.91 12.34 46.45
N GLN A 396 72.50 12.15 47.72
CA GLN A 396 71.73 13.15 48.48
C GLN A 396 71.97 13.03 50.00
N MET A 397 72.27 14.13 50.70
CA MET A 397 72.64 14.12 52.13
C MET A 397 71.50 14.33 53.13
N ALA A 398 70.25 14.56 52.69
CA ALA A 398 69.18 15.07 53.54
C ALA A 398 68.51 14.04 54.48
N ASP A 399 68.60 12.73 54.19
CA ASP A 399 67.86 11.67 54.92
C ASP A 399 68.79 10.54 55.42
N SER A 400 70.06 10.88 55.67
CA SER A 400 71.13 9.91 55.95
C SER A 400 70.92 9.06 57.21
N ALA A 401 70.23 9.59 58.23
CA ALA A 401 69.94 8.86 59.46
C ALA A 401 69.02 7.65 59.22
N LYS A 402 67.92 7.82 58.47
CA LYS A 402 66.92 6.76 58.22
C LYS A 402 67.45 5.64 57.35
N LEU A 403 68.29 5.97 56.36
CA LEU A 403 68.87 4.95 55.47
C LEU A 403 69.93 4.11 56.19
N ASN A 404 70.69 4.70 57.11
CA ASN A 404 71.63 3.96 57.98
C ASN A 404 70.88 3.06 58.98
N GLU A 405 69.77 3.52 59.55
CA GLU A 405 68.90 2.69 60.38
C GLU A 405 68.33 1.50 59.60
N ARG A 406 67.91 1.72 58.34
CA ARG A 406 67.37 0.66 57.47
C ARG A 406 68.41 -0.41 57.12
N ILE A 407 69.70 -0.06 56.99
CA ILE A 407 70.78 -1.05 56.81
C ILE A 407 70.87 -1.99 58.03
N ILE A 408 70.84 -1.44 59.24
CA ILE A 408 70.89 -2.23 60.48
C ILE A 408 69.66 -3.16 60.61
N GLN A 409 68.47 -2.66 60.24
CA GLN A 409 67.25 -3.47 60.22
C GLN A 409 67.31 -4.63 59.22
N LEU A 410 67.93 -4.43 58.05
CA LEU A 410 68.11 -5.48 57.03
C LEU A 410 69.07 -6.59 57.48
N GLU A 411 70.13 -6.24 58.21
CA GLU A 411 71.06 -7.21 58.80
C GLU A 411 70.39 -8.10 59.85
N GLY A 412 69.45 -7.54 60.63
CA GLY A 412 68.60 -8.31 61.56
C GLY A 412 67.62 -9.26 60.86
N LYS A 413 66.88 -8.77 59.85
CA LYS A 413 65.90 -9.57 59.08
C LYS A 413 66.52 -10.83 58.46
N LYS A 414 67.78 -10.75 58.01
CA LYS A 414 68.52 -11.87 57.44
C LYS A 414 68.61 -13.06 58.41
N ILE A 415 68.90 -12.81 59.69
CA ILE A 415 69.06 -13.85 60.72
C ILE A 415 67.70 -14.41 61.16
N GLU A 416 66.66 -13.57 61.19
CA GLU A 416 65.30 -13.98 61.53
C GLU A 416 64.69 -14.92 60.48
N TYR A 417 64.95 -14.65 59.19
CA TYR A 417 64.45 -15.43 58.06
C TYR A 417 64.95 -16.89 58.06
N GLU A 418 66.23 -17.10 58.36
CA GLU A 418 66.84 -18.45 58.39
C GLU A 418 66.25 -19.34 59.51
N ASN A 419 65.96 -18.76 60.68
CA ASN A 419 65.32 -19.47 61.80
C ASN A 419 63.85 -19.80 61.54
N ARG A 420 63.10 -18.85 60.94
CA ARG A 420 61.67 -19.00 60.61
C ARG A 420 61.39 -20.18 59.66
N ALA A 421 62.29 -20.42 58.71
CA ALA A 421 62.21 -21.53 57.76
C ALA A 421 62.32 -22.93 58.41
N GLU A 422 62.94 -23.06 59.58
CA GLU A 422 63.00 -24.33 60.31
C GLU A 422 61.74 -24.59 61.15
N GLU A 423 61.15 -23.54 61.73
CA GLU A 423 59.90 -23.65 62.49
C GLU A 423 58.70 -24.04 61.61
N PHE A 424 58.63 -23.47 60.40
CA PHE A 424 57.62 -23.84 59.39
C PHE A 424 57.52 -25.35 59.17
N ARG A 425 58.67 -26.00 58.93
CA ARG A 425 58.76 -27.43 58.62
C ARG A 425 58.19 -28.31 59.75
N LYS A 426 58.34 -27.90 61.01
CA LYS A 426 57.81 -28.63 62.18
C LYS A 426 56.28 -28.54 62.26
N LYS A 427 55.70 -27.37 61.96
CA LYS A 427 54.26 -27.12 62.01
C LYS A 427 53.51 -27.67 60.78
N PHE A 428 54.09 -27.62 59.58
CA PHE A 428 53.46 -28.19 58.39
C PHE A 428 53.20 -29.70 58.53
N ALA A 429 54.14 -30.43 59.14
CA ALA A 429 53.98 -31.84 59.47
C ALA A 429 52.83 -32.15 60.47
N GLU A 430 52.20 -31.15 61.09
CA GLU A 430 50.98 -31.33 61.92
C GLU A 430 49.70 -31.31 61.08
N VAL A 431 49.66 -30.54 59.99
CA VAL A 431 48.55 -30.52 59.02
C VAL A 431 48.42 -31.86 58.33
N GLU A 432 49.54 -32.41 57.84
CA GLU A 432 49.59 -33.72 57.19
C GLU A 432 49.09 -34.84 58.14
N ARG A 433 49.41 -34.73 59.44
CA ARG A 433 48.92 -35.64 60.49
C ARG A 433 47.41 -35.51 60.74
N ALA A 434 46.81 -34.33 60.54
CA ALA A 434 45.38 -34.10 60.71
C ALA A 434 44.56 -34.58 59.49
N ASP A 435 45.02 -34.31 58.26
CA ASP A 435 44.38 -34.80 57.04
C ASP A 435 44.41 -36.35 56.98
N TYR A 436 45.52 -36.97 57.38
CA TYR A 436 45.62 -38.43 57.50
C TYR A 436 44.57 -39.05 58.44
N LYS A 437 44.15 -38.32 59.49
CA LYS A 437 43.08 -38.74 60.41
C LYS A 437 41.66 -38.49 59.89
N LYS A 438 41.51 -37.87 58.71
CA LYS A 438 40.25 -37.42 58.11
C LYS A 438 39.50 -36.35 58.90
N GLU A 439 40.21 -35.62 59.77
CA GLU A 439 39.67 -34.47 60.49
C GLU A 439 39.74 -33.22 59.59
N TYR A 440 39.04 -33.26 58.44
CA TYR A 440 39.29 -32.30 57.34
C TYR A 440 39.08 -30.83 57.74
N GLU A 441 38.15 -30.53 58.64
CA GLU A 441 37.92 -29.16 59.12
C GLU A 441 39.04 -28.68 60.06
N THR A 442 39.63 -29.54 60.90
CA THR A 442 40.78 -29.16 61.74
C THR A 442 42.04 -29.02 60.89
N ALA A 443 42.26 -29.95 59.96
CA ALA A 443 43.34 -29.90 58.97
C ALA A 443 43.24 -28.63 58.11
N PHE A 444 42.06 -28.29 57.60
CA PHE A 444 41.82 -27.08 56.82
C PHE A 444 42.15 -25.82 57.62
N ASN A 445 41.58 -25.69 58.83
CA ASN A 445 41.83 -24.55 59.72
C ASN A 445 43.32 -24.41 60.11
N LEU A 446 44.04 -25.51 60.35
CA LEU A 446 45.48 -25.49 60.61
C LEU A 446 46.27 -25.10 59.36
N SER A 447 45.91 -25.64 58.19
CA SER A 447 46.57 -25.34 56.92
C SER A 447 46.38 -23.88 56.49
N GLN A 448 45.20 -23.29 56.70
CA GLN A 448 44.95 -21.86 56.48
C GLN A 448 45.77 -20.98 57.44
N LYS A 449 45.85 -21.36 58.74
CA LYS A 449 46.71 -20.65 59.71
C LYS A 449 48.18 -20.69 59.30
N LEU A 450 48.66 -21.82 58.76
CA LEU A 450 50.01 -21.97 58.21
C LEU A 450 50.22 -21.14 56.94
N LEU A 451 49.25 -21.09 56.03
CA LEU A 451 49.27 -20.25 54.82
C LEU A 451 49.37 -18.75 55.14
N ILE A 452 48.74 -18.32 56.24
CA ILE A 452 48.80 -16.94 56.74
C ILE A 452 50.10 -16.68 57.52
N ALA A 453 50.57 -17.64 58.31
CA ALA A 453 51.76 -17.48 59.15
C ALA A 453 53.08 -17.54 58.38
N TYR A 454 53.13 -18.28 57.26
CA TYR A 454 54.34 -18.47 56.44
C TYR A 454 54.03 -18.24 54.95
N PRO A 455 53.68 -16.99 54.55
CA PRO A 455 53.33 -16.65 53.17
C PRO A 455 54.48 -16.92 52.18
N GLU A 456 55.73 -16.89 52.62
CA GLU A 456 56.92 -17.28 51.86
C GLU A 456 56.91 -18.75 51.40
N LYS A 457 56.08 -19.59 52.04
CA LYS A 457 55.90 -21.01 51.73
C LYS A 457 54.54 -21.32 51.06
N ARG A 458 53.82 -20.29 50.61
CA ARG A 458 52.48 -20.38 50.01
C ARG A 458 52.38 -21.41 48.89
N GLN A 459 53.32 -21.45 47.94
CA GLN A 459 53.28 -22.40 46.81
C GLN A 459 53.44 -23.87 47.24
N GLU A 460 54.13 -24.14 48.37
CA GLU A 460 54.31 -25.49 48.93
C GLU A 460 53.05 -25.97 49.67
N LEU A 461 52.29 -25.03 50.25
CA LEU A 461 51.05 -25.30 51.01
C LEU A 461 49.78 -25.39 50.14
N LEU A 462 49.78 -24.67 49.01
CA LEU A 462 48.57 -24.38 48.22
C LEU A 462 47.75 -25.61 47.79
N PRO A 463 48.37 -26.69 47.27
CA PRO A 463 47.63 -27.87 46.83
C PRO A 463 46.86 -28.53 47.98
N THR A 464 47.48 -28.66 49.15
CA THR A 464 46.91 -29.26 50.35
C THR A 464 45.74 -28.43 50.89
N VAL A 465 45.88 -27.09 50.94
CA VAL A 465 44.82 -26.19 51.42
C VAL A 465 43.61 -26.20 50.47
N ALA A 466 43.85 -26.16 49.15
CA ALA A 466 42.77 -26.15 48.16
C ALA A 466 41.96 -27.46 48.13
N GLU A 467 42.62 -28.60 48.30
CA GLU A 467 41.92 -29.90 48.39
C GLU A 467 41.06 -29.99 49.66
N LEU A 468 41.58 -29.51 50.80
CA LEU A 468 40.85 -29.46 52.07
C LEU A 468 39.65 -28.49 52.03
N ALA A 469 39.74 -27.38 51.30
CA ALA A 469 38.64 -26.43 51.13
C ALA A 469 37.40 -27.07 50.46
N VAL A 470 37.60 -27.83 49.38
CA VAL A 470 36.48 -28.53 48.70
C VAL A 470 35.95 -29.69 49.54
N LYS A 471 36.83 -30.46 50.21
CA LYS A 471 36.40 -31.51 51.15
C LYS A 471 35.54 -31.00 52.32
N THR A 472 35.61 -29.72 52.65
CA THR A 472 34.86 -29.08 53.73
C THR A 472 33.66 -28.25 53.23
N GLY A 473 33.33 -28.31 51.93
CA GLY A 473 32.19 -27.61 51.33
C GLY A 473 32.43 -26.11 51.06
N ASN A 474 33.67 -25.62 51.16
CA ASN A 474 34.04 -24.24 50.84
C ASN A 474 34.55 -24.16 49.39
N SER A 475 33.70 -24.58 48.45
CA SER A 475 34.06 -24.84 47.06
C SER A 475 34.50 -23.61 46.25
N THR A 476 34.04 -22.41 46.59
CA THR A 476 34.48 -21.17 45.94
C THR A 476 35.95 -20.86 46.24
N GLU A 477 36.35 -20.96 47.51
CA GLU A 477 37.74 -20.70 47.94
C GLU A 477 38.67 -21.82 47.47
N GLY A 478 38.21 -23.08 47.47
CA GLY A 478 38.96 -24.21 46.91
C GLY A 478 39.26 -24.04 45.41
N LYS A 479 38.28 -23.63 44.60
CA LYS A 479 38.47 -23.32 43.18
C LYS A 479 39.45 -22.16 42.98
N ARG A 480 39.31 -21.08 43.76
CA ARG A 480 40.19 -19.89 43.70
C ARG A 480 41.66 -20.25 44.02
N LEU A 481 41.90 -21.06 45.05
CA LEU A 481 43.23 -21.53 45.42
C LEU A 481 43.82 -22.49 44.38
N ALA A 482 42.99 -23.30 43.71
CA ALA A 482 43.43 -24.22 42.67
C ALA A 482 43.99 -23.53 41.42
N GLU A 483 43.44 -22.36 41.04
CA GLU A 483 43.94 -21.58 39.91
C GLU A 483 45.40 -21.13 40.12
N GLU A 484 45.82 -20.84 41.36
CA GLU A 484 47.19 -20.42 41.68
C GLU A 484 48.26 -21.51 41.43
N PHE A 485 47.89 -22.79 41.27
CA PHE A 485 48.80 -23.91 40.99
C PHE A 485 48.40 -24.80 39.79
N LYS A 486 47.49 -24.32 38.94
CA LYS A 486 46.91 -25.06 37.81
C LYS A 486 47.93 -25.79 36.92
N ASP A 487 49.07 -25.16 36.65
CA ASP A 487 50.09 -25.69 35.74
C ASP A 487 51.06 -26.69 36.41
N SER A 488 51.07 -26.80 37.74
CA SER A 488 51.98 -27.71 38.47
C SER A 488 51.35 -29.07 38.83
N ASP A 489 50.05 -29.13 39.11
CA ASP A 489 49.31 -30.40 39.22
C ASP A 489 47.93 -30.28 38.55
N GLU A 490 47.93 -30.55 37.26
CA GLU A 490 46.73 -30.46 36.41
C GLU A 490 45.66 -31.48 36.81
N ILE A 491 46.03 -32.65 37.37
CA ILE A 491 45.05 -33.69 37.75
C ILE A 491 44.30 -33.25 39.01
N LEU A 492 45.04 -32.77 40.01
CA LEU A 492 44.46 -32.25 41.24
C LEU A 492 43.62 -30.98 40.97
N TYR A 493 44.09 -30.08 40.11
CA TYR A 493 43.33 -28.90 39.67
C TYR A 493 41.97 -29.28 39.05
N ASN A 494 41.96 -30.22 38.10
CA ASN A 494 40.72 -30.65 37.43
C ASN A 494 39.76 -31.35 38.43
N TYR A 495 40.27 -32.13 39.38
CA TYR A 495 39.46 -32.78 40.43
C TYR A 495 38.79 -31.76 41.38
N ILE A 496 39.57 -30.80 41.90
CA ILE A 496 39.05 -29.73 42.78
C ILE A 496 38.01 -28.89 42.03
N SER A 497 38.29 -28.54 40.77
CA SER A 497 37.38 -27.74 39.93
C SER A 497 36.06 -28.47 39.63
N ALA A 498 36.08 -29.79 39.41
CA ALA A 498 34.88 -30.57 39.12
C ALA A 498 33.91 -30.64 40.31
N PHE A 499 34.43 -30.89 41.50
CA PHE A 499 33.61 -30.90 42.73
C PHE A 499 33.09 -29.51 43.08
N ALA A 500 33.91 -28.47 42.91
CA ALA A 500 33.45 -27.09 43.13
C ALA A 500 32.32 -26.68 42.18
N ALA A 501 32.41 -27.02 40.89
CA ALA A 501 31.34 -26.79 39.92
C ALA A 501 30.06 -27.57 40.26
N TYR A 502 30.18 -28.81 40.74
CA TYR A 502 29.04 -29.63 41.16
C TYR A 502 28.28 -29.01 42.35
N GLU A 503 28.99 -28.51 43.37
CA GLU A 503 28.34 -27.86 44.52
C GLU A 503 27.69 -26.51 44.17
N LEU A 504 28.29 -25.76 43.23
CA LEU A 504 27.70 -24.53 42.68
C LEU A 504 26.48 -24.79 41.76
N GLY A 505 26.20 -26.05 41.41
CA GLY A 505 25.09 -26.43 40.53
C GLY A 505 25.38 -26.27 39.03
N GLU A 506 26.63 -26.01 38.65
CA GLU A 506 27.08 -25.94 37.26
C GLU A 506 27.33 -27.35 36.70
N TYR A 507 26.26 -28.11 36.49
CA TYR A 507 26.39 -29.56 36.27
C TYR A 507 27.13 -29.96 34.98
N GLU A 508 27.03 -29.19 33.90
CA GLU A 508 27.75 -29.49 32.65
C GLU A 508 29.25 -29.22 32.76
N THR A 509 29.66 -28.13 33.42
CA THR A 509 31.10 -27.84 33.64
C THR A 509 31.70 -28.87 34.60
N ALA A 510 30.96 -29.28 35.63
CA ALA A 510 31.35 -30.36 36.54
C ALA A 510 31.61 -31.68 35.78
N LEU A 511 30.70 -32.12 34.91
CA LEU A 511 30.89 -33.31 34.07
C LEU A 511 32.14 -33.19 33.18
N ALA A 512 32.32 -32.06 32.49
CA ALA A 512 33.46 -31.83 31.62
C ALA A 512 34.82 -31.86 32.35
N PHE A 513 34.89 -31.42 33.61
CA PHE A 513 36.09 -31.57 34.43
C PHE A 513 36.27 -32.99 34.96
N PHE A 514 35.20 -33.68 35.39
CA PHE A 514 35.28 -35.08 35.81
C PHE A 514 35.76 -36.02 34.69
N ASP A 515 35.32 -35.80 33.44
CA ASP A 515 35.77 -36.59 32.30
C ASP A 515 37.28 -36.44 32.04
N LYS A 516 37.84 -35.23 32.17
CA LYS A 516 39.29 -34.99 32.04
C LYS A 516 40.10 -35.78 33.07
N VAL A 517 39.61 -35.86 34.31
CA VAL A 517 40.25 -36.65 35.38
C VAL A 517 40.16 -38.14 35.08
N LYS A 518 38.95 -38.63 34.76
CA LYS A 518 38.66 -40.04 34.51
C LYS A 518 39.42 -40.60 33.30
N PHE A 519 39.60 -39.80 32.24
CA PHE A 519 40.35 -40.19 31.04
C PHE A 519 41.86 -40.29 31.31
N LYS A 520 42.42 -39.44 32.19
CA LYS A 520 43.85 -39.47 32.56
C LYS A 520 44.17 -40.55 33.60
N LYS A 521 43.27 -40.84 34.55
CA LYS A 521 43.50 -41.85 35.60
C LYS A 521 42.18 -42.42 36.13
N PHE A 522 41.83 -43.62 35.66
CA PHE A 522 40.50 -44.24 35.87
C PHE A 522 40.15 -44.50 37.35
N ASP A 523 41.11 -44.98 38.16
CA ASP A 523 40.94 -45.26 39.59
C ASP A 523 41.24 -44.04 40.51
N PHE A 524 41.19 -42.83 39.98
CA PHE A 524 41.45 -41.60 40.77
C PHE A 524 40.24 -41.22 41.64
N ARG A 525 40.09 -41.94 42.76
CA ARG A 525 39.08 -41.75 43.83
C ARG A 525 37.64 -42.12 43.40
N ASN A 526 36.93 -42.82 44.28
CA ASN A 526 35.63 -43.43 43.97
C ASN A 526 34.44 -42.46 44.06
N ASP A 527 34.63 -41.29 44.67
CA ASP A 527 33.64 -40.24 44.87
C ASP A 527 33.13 -39.66 43.54
N ILE A 528 34.01 -39.47 42.55
CA ILE A 528 33.71 -38.94 41.20
C ILE A 528 32.50 -39.64 40.57
N ASN A 529 32.56 -40.98 40.41
CA ASN A 529 31.52 -41.73 39.70
C ASN A 529 30.16 -41.64 40.40
N THR A 530 30.13 -41.56 41.73
CA THR A 530 28.88 -41.41 42.51
C THR A 530 28.25 -40.02 42.34
N THR A 531 29.07 -39.00 42.06
CA THR A 531 28.63 -37.62 41.86
C THR A 531 28.06 -37.43 40.44
N ILE A 532 28.74 -37.95 39.42
CA ILE A 532 28.26 -38.00 38.03
C ILE A 532 26.86 -38.63 37.95
N PHE A 533 26.63 -39.74 38.66
CA PHE A 533 25.34 -40.43 38.67
C PHE A 533 24.19 -39.56 39.24
N LYS A 534 24.47 -38.75 40.27
CA LYS A 534 23.49 -37.82 40.87
C LYS A 534 23.10 -36.69 39.92
N ILE A 535 24.03 -36.24 39.05
CA ILE A 535 23.78 -35.22 38.03
C ILE A 535 22.71 -35.70 37.04
N TYR A 536 22.93 -36.88 36.44
CA TYR A 536 22.02 -37.41 35.41
C TYR A 536 20.59 -37.60 35.90
N ILE A 537 20.37 -38.00 37.16
CA ILE A 537 19.03 -38.16 37.74
C ILE A 537 18.23 -36.85 37.75
N LYS A 538 18.87 -35.69 37.97
CA LYS A 538 18.17 -34.39 37.95
C LYS A 538 17.70 -34.03 36.54
N GLN A 539 18.55 -34.21 35.53
CA GLN A 539 18.37 -33.64 34.18
C GLN A 539 17.20 -34.29 33.39
N TYR A 540 16.96 -35.60 33.56
CA TYR A 540 15.94 -36.31 32.77
C TYR A 540 14.50 -36.22 33.32
N SER A 541 14.30 -35.63 34.50
CA SER A 541 12.99 -35.56 35.16
C SER A 541 11.94 -34.71 34.43
N MET A 542 12.34 -33.62 33.75
CA MET A 542 11.41 -32.73 33.04
C MET A 542 10.86 -33.31 31.73
N TYR A 543 11.67 -34.05 30.97
CA TYR A 543 11.27 -34.54 29.64
C TYR A 543 10.11 -35.53 29.71
N MET A 544 10.04 -36.35 30.76
CA MET A 544 8.93 -37.28 31.02
C MET A 544 7.60 -36.56 31.25
N PHE A 545 7.61 -35.34 31.79
CA PHE A 545 6.39 -34.58 32.09
C PHE A 545 5.72 -34.01 30.82
N PHE A 546 6.51 -33.46 29.89
CA PHE A 546 5.98 -32.91 28.64
C PHE A 546 5.42 -33.98 27.70
N ALA A 547 6.01 -35.18 27.68
CA ALA A 547 5.52 -36.31 26.88
C ALA A 547 4.07 -36.71 27.28
N LEU A 548 3.76 -36.71 28.58
CA LEU A 548 2.44 -37.05 29.09
C LEU A 548 1.37 -36.00 28.72
N ILE A 549 1.73 -34.71 28.69
CA ILE A 549 0.83 -33.62 28.29
C ILE A 549 0.49 -33.71 26.79
N ALA A 550 1.47 -34.02 25.94
CA ALA A 550 1.27 -34.17 24.50
C ALA A 550 0.29 -35.31 24.16
N ILE A 551 0.41 -36.45 24.87
CA ILE A 551 -0.50 -37.60 24.72
C ILE A 551 -1.93 -37.23 25.15
N ALA A 552 -2.09 -36.47 26.24
CA ALA A 552 -3.39 -36.05 26.74
C ALA A 552 -4.15 -35.11 25.77
N LEU A 553 -3.45 -34.23 25.06
CA LEU A 553 -4.06 -33.30 24.10
C LEU A 553 -4.62 -34.03 22.86
N LEU A 554 -3.86 -35.01 22.32
CA LEU A 554 -4.21 -35.79 21.14
C LEU A 554 -5.50 -36.63 21.33
N LEU A 555 -5.80 -37.05 22.56
CA LEU A 555 -6.98 -37.86 22.90
C LEU A 555 -8.27 -37.03 23.06
N SER A 556 -8.21 -35.69 23.00
CA SER A 556 -9.38 -34.86 23.27
C SER A 556 -10.30 -34.67 22.05
N LYS A 557 -11.60 -34.97 22.20
CA LYS A 557 -12.59 -34.82 21.11
C LYS A 557 -12.68 -33.39 20.56
N LYS A 558 -12.44 -32.36 21.39
CA LYS A 558 -12.35 -30.96 20.94
C LYS A 558 -11.16 -30.72 19.99
N PHE A 559 -10.02 -31.37 20.21
CA PHE A 559 -8.86 -31.28 19.32
C PHE A 559 -9.12 -31.98 17.98
N VAL A 560 -9.84 -33.12 17.96
CA VAL A 560 -10.26 -33.78 16.70
C VAL A 560 -11.21 -32.89 15.89
N LEU A 561 -12.17 -32.22 16.53
CA LEU A 561 -13.05 -31.24 15.87
C LEU A 561 -12.28 -29.99 15.39
N PHE A 562 -11.33 -29.50 16.19
CA PHE A 562 -10.41 -28.44 15.78
C PHE A 562 -9.60 -28.84 14.54
N LEU A 563 -9.07 -30.07 14.48
CA LEU A 563 -8.37 -30.59 13.29
C LEU A 563 -9.28 -30.69 12.06
N LYS A 564 -10.56 -31.05 12.23
CA LYS A 564 -11.53 -31.05 11.11
C LYS A 564 -11.75 -29.64 10.57
N ASN A 565 -11.98 -28.65 11.45
CA ASN A 565 -12.15 -27.25 11.05
C ASN A 565 -10.85 -26.64 10.50
N TYR A 566 -9.70 -27.01 11.05
CA TYR A 566 -8.38 -26.62 10.56
C TYR A 566 -8.11 -27.17 9.15
N LYS A 567 -8.51 -28.42 8.86
CA LYS A 567 -8.40 -29.01 7.52
C LYS A 567 -9.26 -28.23 6.50
N VAL A 568 -10.49 -27.85 6.84
CA VAL A 568 -11.33 -27.00 5.98
C VAL A 568 -10.68 -25.63 5.77
N LYS A 569 -10.16 -24.98 6.83
CA LYS A 569 -9.45 -23.70 6.73
C LYS A 569 -8.17 -23.79 5.90
N LEU A 570 -7.45 -24.92 5.96
CA LEU A 570 -6.26 -25.20 5.15
C LEU A 570 -6.61 -25.40 3.67
N LEU A 571 -7.73 -26.07 3.37
CA LEU A 571 -8.24 -26.24 2.02
C LEU A 571 -8.68 -24.89 1.43
N LEU A 572 -9.44 -24.08 2.17
CA LEU A 572 -9.79 -22.72 1.75
C LEU A 572 -8.54 -21.87 1.48
N LYS A 573 -7.54 -21.90 2.38
CA LYS A 573 -6.26 -21.21 2.16
C LYS A 573 -5.50 -21.71 0.93
N LYS A 574 -5.66 -22.99 0.55
CA LYS A 574 -5.09 -23.53 -0.69
C LYS A 574 -5.85 -23.00 -1.91
N VAL A 575 -7.18 -22.92 -1.86
CA VAL A 575 -8.03 -22.32 -2.91
C VAL A 575 -7.70 -20.83 -3.10
N GLU A 576 -7.57 -20.06 -2.02
CA GLU A 576 -7.11 -18.66 -2.04
C GLU A 576 -5.73 -18.52 -2.68
N LYS A 577 -4.76 -19.36 -2.28
CA LYS A 577 -3.40 -19.36 -2.84
C LYS A 577 -3.37 -19.73 -4.33
N ILE A 578 -4.27 -20.59 -4.80
CA ILE A 578 -4.44 -20.90 -6.23
C ILE A 578 -4.99 -19.67 -6.96
N ARG A 579 -6.00 -18.99 -6.40
CA ARG A 579 -6.56 -17.72 -6.91
C ARG A 579 -5.51 -16.62 -7.02
N GLU A 580 -4.70 -16.41 -5.98
CA GLU A 580 -3.64 -15.40 -5.95
C GLU A 580 -2.52 -15.66 -6.97
N LYS A 581 -2.14 -16.94 -7.16
CA LYS A 581 -1.02 -17.30 -8.04
C LYS A 581 -1.38 -17.41 -9.52
N GLY A 582 -2.65 -17.61 -9.86
CA GLY A 582 -3.07 -17.85 -11.25
C GLY A 582 -2.62 -19.20 -11.85
N ASP A 583 -1.98 -20.06 -11.03
CA ASP A 583 -1.44 -21.41 -11.34
C ASP A 583 -2.57 -22.46 -11.51
N TYR A 584 -3.62 -22.14 -12.28
CA TYR A 584 -4.85 -22.93 -12.36
C TYR A 584 -4.62 -24.33 -12.98
N GLU A 585 -3.83 -24.41 -14.05
CA GLU A 585 -3.52 -25.65 -14.78
C GLU A 585 -2.93 -26.74 -13.87
N LYS A 586 -1.96 -26.37 -13.03
CA LYS A 586 -1.26 -27.27 -12.08
C LYS A 586 -2.19 -27.84 -11.00
N HIS A 587 -3.38 -27.26 -10.83
CA HIS A 587 -4.34 -27.60 -9.80
C HIS A 587 -5.68 -28.10 -10.37
N LEU A 588 -5.79 -28.34 -11.68
CA LEU A 588 -7.02 -28.80 -12.33
C LEU A 588 -7.63 -30.02 -11.63
N ALA A 589 -6.85 -31.10 -11.45
CA ALA A 589 -7.32 -32.33 -10.81
C ALA A 589 -7.81 -32.12 -9.36
N PHE A 590 -7.21 -31.17 -8.62
CA PHE A 590 -7.66 -30.81 -7.27
C PHE A 590 -8.98 -30.04 -7.30
N LEU A 591 -9.17 -29.15 -8.29
CA LEU A 591 -10.41 -28.40 -8.48
C LEU A 591 -11.55 -29.32 -8.93
N GLU A 592 -11.30 -30.24 -9.88
CA GLU A 592 -12.27 -31.25 -10.32
C GLU A 592 -12.67 -32.21 -9.18
N GLU A 593 -11.69 -32.74 -8.42
CA GLU A 593 -11.97 -33.67 -7.31
C GLU A 593 -12.87 -33.03 -6.23
N HIS A 594 -12.64 -31.77 -5.87
CA HIS A 594 -13.43 -31.07 -4.86
C HIS A 594 -14.76 -30.52 -5.40
N TYR A 595 -14.83 -30.14 -6.69
CA TYR A 595 -16.09 -29.81 -7.33
C TYR A 595 -17.05 -31.00 -7.35
N MET A 596 -16.56 -32.21 -7.62
CA MET A 596 -17.38 -33.44 -7.63
C MET A 596 -17.85 -33.92 -6.24
N LYS A 597 -17.20 -33.48 -5.16
CA LYS A 597 -17.50 -33.95 -3.79
C LYS A 597 -18.44 -33.04 -3.01
N GLU A 598 -18.65 -31.81 -3.47
CA GLU A 598 -19.43 -30.75 -2.79
C GLU A 598 -19.00 -30.55 -1.31
N ASP A 599 -17.73 -30.80 -0.98
CA ASP A 599 -17.23 -30.88 0.40
C ASP A 599 -16.73 -29.53 0.98
N LEU A 600 -16.90 -28.45 0.24
CA LEU A 600 -16.44 -27.10 0.58
C LEU A 600 -17.60 -26.07 0.52
N PRO A 601 -17.67 -25.11 1.47
CA PRO A 601 -18.79 -24.18 1.57
C PRO A 601 -18.81 -23.10 0.46
N ASP A 602 -17.69 -22.85 -0.21
CA ASP A 602 -17.59 -21.87 -1.31
C ASP A 602 -17.42 -22.56 -2.67
N MET A 603 -18.49 -23.22 -3.12
CA MET A 603 -18.56 -23.83 -4.45
C MET A 603 -18.50 -22.80 -5.59
N ARG A 604 -18.78 -21.52 -5.32
CA ARG A 604 -18.77 -20.44 -6.32
C ARG A 604 -17.34 -20.16 -6.78
N THR A 605 -16.43 -19.93 -5.82
CA THR A 605 -15.00 -19.72 -6.11
C THR A 605 -14.38 -20.96 -6.77
N ILE A 606 -14.76 -22.18 -6.36
CA ILE A 606 -14.27 -23.41 -7.02
C ILE A 606 -14.76 -23.48 -8.48
N THR A 607 -16.03 -23.16 -8.74
CA THR A 607 -16.59 -23.15 -10.12
C THR A 607 -15.84 -22.15 -11.02
N LEU A 608 -15.55 -20.94 -10.51
CA LEU A 608 -14.77 -19.92 -11.24
C LEU A 608 -13.32 -20.34 -11.50
N LEU A 609 -12.65 -20.93 -10.50
CA LEU A 609 -11.27 -21.40 -10.65
C LEU A 609 -11.19 -22.59 -11.61
N LEU A 610 -12.18 -23.49 -11.58
CA LEU A 610 -12.27 -24.64 -12.47
C LEU A 610 -12.56 -24.22 -13.92
N SER A 611 -13.50 -23.29 -14.15
CA SER A 611 -13.76 -22.79 -15.50
C SER A 611 -12.56 -22.03 -16.07
N GLY A 612 -11.88 -21.22 -15.26
CA GLY A 612 -10.61 -20.57 -15.64
C GLY A 612 -9.44 -21.55 -15.88
N ALA A 613 -9.39 -22.67 -15.15
CA ALA A 613 -8.43 -23.75 -15.40
C ALA A 613 -8.69 -24.44 -16.75
N LEU A 614 -9.95 -24.83 -16.99
CA LEU A 614 -10.40 -25.51 -18.21
C LEU A 614 -10.21 -24.65 -19.47
N LEU A 615 -10.39 -23.33 -19.34
CA LEU A 615 -10.14 -22.39 -20.43
C LEU A 615 -8.68 -22.42 -20.88
N LYS A 616 -7.73 -22.39 -19.92
CA LYS A 616 -6.29 -22.44 -20.19
C LYS A 616 -5.79 -23.81 -20.64
N THR A 617 -6.38 -24.90 -20.14
CA THR A 617 -5.99 -26.28 -20.52
C THR A 617 -6.61 -26.76 -21.84
N GLY A 618 -7.26 -25.89 -22.62
CA GLY A 618 -7.76 -26.21 -23.96
C GLY A 618 -9.14 -26.86 -23.99
N ALA A 619 -9.97 -26.69 -22.95
CA ALA A 619 -11.35 -27.16 -22.88
C ALA A 619 -12.37 -26.00 -22.85
N PRO A 620 -12.39 -25.09 -23.84
CA PRO A 620 -13.18 -23.85 -23.79
C PRO A 620 -14.68 -24.09 -23.70
N GLN A 621 -15.22 -25.15 -24.33
CA GLN A 621 -16.65 -25.48 -24.20
C GLN A 621 -17.06 -25.77 -22.75
N ARG A 622 -16.27 -26.59 -22.02
CA ARG A 622 -16.58 -26.92 -20.61
C ARG A 622 -16.39 -25.71 -19.70
N ALA A 623 -15.43 -24.83 -20.03
CA ALA A 623 -15.25 -23.55 -19.35
C ALA A 623 -16.46 -22.61 -19.56
N TYR A 624 -16.95 -22.51 -20.80
CA TYR A 624 -18.16 -21.78 -21.15
C TYR A 624 -19.38 -22.32 -20.40
N ASP A 625 -19.61 -23.64 -20.44
CA ASP A 625 -20.77 -24.26 -19.80
C ASP A 625 -20.80 -23.99 -18.29
N LEU A 626 -19.65 -24.11 -17.59
CA LEU A 626 -19.54 -23.80 -16.17
C LEU A 626 -19.72 -22.30 -15.87
N ALA A 627 -19.11 -21.42 -16.67
CA ALA A 627 -19.22 -19.97 -16.50
C ALA A 627 -20.65 -19.48 -16.79
N ASN A 628 -21.28 -19.95 -17.87
CA ASN A 628 -22.65 -19.62 -18.25
C ASN A 628 -23.67 -20.17 -17.23
N ASN A 629 -23.49 -21.40 -16.73
CA ASN A 629 -24.35 -21.93 -15.67
C ASN A 629 -24.20 -21.15 -14.34
N LEU A 630 -23.03 -20.58 -14.07
CA LEU A 630 -22.85 -19.64 -12.96
C LEU A 630 -23.53 -18.29 -13.26
N LEU A 631 -23.42 -17.74 -14.46
CA LEU A 631 -24.08 -16.48 -14.87
C LEU A 631 -25.60 -16.58 -14.84
N LYS A 632 -26.19 -17.71 -15.23
CA LYS A 632 -27.65 -17.96 -15.11
C LYS A 632 -28.14 -17.92 -13.66
N ARG A 633 -27.26 -18.12 -12.67
CA ARG A 633 -27.54 -17.98 -11.23
C ARG A 633 -27.13 -16.60 -10.69
N GLU A 634 -26.05 -16.02 -11.23
CA GLU A 634 -25.43 -14.77 -10.80
C GLU A 634 -25.15 -13.86 -12.01
N GLY A 635 -26.19 -13.24 -12.57
CA GLY A 635 -26.10 -12.50 -13.84
C GLY A 635 -25.08 -11.36 -13.91
N LYS A 636 -24.55 -10.91 -12.76
CA LYS A 636 -23.59 -9.79 -12.64
C LYS A 636 -22.14 -10.20 -12.31
N ASN A 637 -21.80 -11.49 -12.25
CA ASN A 637 -20.45 -11.93 -11.84
C ASN A 637 -19.37 -11.61 -12.92
N PRO A 638 -18.44 -10.66 -12.69
CA PRO A 638 -17.54 -10.15 -13.74
C PRO A 638 -16.49 -11.17 -14.17
N LEU A 639 -16.02 -12.03 -13.26
CA LEU A 639 -15.07 -13.10 -13.57
C LEU A 639 -15.73 -14.19 -14.41
N ALA A 640 -16.99 -14.53 -14.13
CA ALA A 640 -17.75 -15.48 -14.95
C ALA A 640 -18.03 -14.90 -16.34
N ARG A 641 -18.41 -13.60 -16.45
CA ARG A 641 -18.56 -12.91 -17.74
C ARG A 641 -17.27 -12.91 -18.54
N LYS A 642 -16.13 -12.64 -17.89
CA LYS A 642 -14.81 -12.68 -18.51
C LYS A 642 -14.50 -14.07 -19.10
N ILE A 643 -14.61 -15.12 -18.28
CA ILE A 643 -14.32 -16.50 -18.70
C ILE A 643 -15.27 -16.96 -19.82
N ALA A 644 -16.55 -16.58 -19.76
CA ALA A 644 -17.52 -16.88 -20.83
C ALA A 644 -17.16 -16.18 -22.14
N GLY A 645 -16.83 -14.88 -22.12
CA GLY A 645 -16.42 -14.14 -23.32
C GLY A 645 -15.12 -14.65 -23.94
N GLU A 646 -14.11 -14.94 -23.11
CA GLU A 646 -12.84 -15.53 -23.57
C GLU A 646 -13.05 -16.94 -24.15
N ALA A 647 -13.95 -17.75 -23.56
CA ALA A 647 -14.32 -19.05 -24.11
C ALA A 647 -15.02 -18.93 -25.47
N CYS A 648 -15.96 -17.99 -25.64
CA CYS A 648 -16.63 -17.74 -26.92
C CYS A 648 -15.65 -17.33 -28.02
N MET A 649 -14.67 -16.47 -27.73
CA MET A 649 -13.62 -16.09 -28.68
C MET A 649 -12.77 -17.30 -29.11
N LEU A 650 -12.37 -18.17 -28.16
CA LEU A 650 -11.60 -19.39 -28.46
C LEU A 650 -12.41 -20.46 -29.22
N LEU A 651 -13.73 -20.49 -29.04
CA LEU A 651 -14.65 -21.34 -29.81
C LEU A 651 -14.95 -20.77 -31.21
N ASN A 652 -14.55 -19.52 -31.48
CA ASN A 652 -14.96 -18.75 -32.65
C ASN A 652 -16.49 -18.71 -32.82
N ASP A 653 -17.23 -18.65 -31.71
CA ASP A 653 -18.68 -18.54 -31.73
C ASP A 653 -19.08 -17.09 -32.01
N MET A 654 -19.91 -16.92 -33.04
CA MET A 654 -20.43 -15.65 -33.52
C MET A 654 -21.96 -15.56 -33.32
N SER A 655 -22.52 -16.41 -32.45
CA SER A 655 -23.91 -16.37 -32.01
C SER A 655 -24.23 -15.05 -31.28
N PRO A 656 -25.49 -14.57 -31.29
CA PRO A 656 -25.87 -13.36 -30.55
C PRO A 656 -25.52 -13.44 -29.05
N GLN A 657 -25.65 -14.61 -28.43
CA GLN A 657 -25.29 -14.83 -27.03
C GLN A 657 -23.76 -14.76 -26.81
N ALA A 658 -22.98 -15.32 -27.73
CA ALA A 658 -21.52 -15.19 -27.68
C ALA A 658 -21.08 -13.73 -27.83
N LEU A 659 -21.66 -13.00 -28.79
CA LEU A 659 -21.37 -11.58 -29.01
C LEU A 659 -21.76 -10.72 -27.81
N GLU A 660 -22.86 -11.01 -27.12
CA GLU A 660 -23.23 -10.33 -25.86
C GLU A 660 -22.15 -10.54 -24.77
N HIS A 661 -21.64 -11.76 -24.61
CA HIS A 661 -20.55 -12.04 -23.66
C HIS A 661 -19.24 -11.34 -24.06
N ILE A 662 -18.94 -11.24 -25.36
CA ILE A 662 -17.72 -10.60 -25.88
C ILE A 662 -17.82 -9.06 -25.82
N GLN A 663 -19.00 -8.48 -26.05
CA GLN A 663 -19.27 -7.05 -25.79
C GLN A 663 -19.13 -6.71 -24.30
N ASN A 664 -19.64 -7.58 -23.41
CA ASN A 664 -19.43 -7.44 -21.97
C ASN A 664 -17.95 -7.60 -21.58
N LEU A 665 -17.17 -8.40 -22.32
CA LEU A 665 -15.71 -8.50 -22.16
C LEU A 665 -15.00 -7.22 -22.62
N TYR A 666 -15.43 -6.59 -23.72
CA TYR A 666 -14.92 -5.26 -24.15
C TYR A 666 -15.18 -4.19 -23.08
N LYS A 667 -16.39 -4.13 -22.51
CA LYS A 667 -16.73 -3.21 -21.39
C LYS A 667 -15.90 -3.42 -20.12
N LEU A 668 -15.22 -4.57 -19.96
CA LEU A 668 -14.32 -4.84 -18.83
C LEU A 668 -12.85 -4.45 -19.14
N ASP A 669 -12.46 -4.43 -20.41
CA ASP A 669 -11.10 -4.10 -20.85
C ASP A 669 -11.11 -3.58 -22.30
N GLU A 670 -11.40 -2.29 -22.45
CA GLU A 670 -11.48 -1.58 -23.73
C GLU A 670 -10.11 -1.50 -24.45
N SER A 671 -9.01 -1.81 -23.74
CA SER A 671 -7.65 -1.78 -24.30
C SER A 671 -7.29 -3.02 -25.12
N ARG A 672 -8.07 -4.10 -25.02
CA ARG A 672 -7.79 -5.38 -25.68
C ARG A 672 -8.17 -5.37 -27.16
N LYS A 673 -7.17 -5.10 -28.00
CA LYS A 673 -7.33 -5.05 -29.46
C LYS A 673 -7.88 -6.34 -30.09
N ASP A 674 -7.62 -7.52 -29.50
CA ASP A 674 -8.14 -8.79 -30.01
C ASP A 674 -9.67 -8.89 -29.87
N ILE A 675 -10.25 -8.28 -28.83
CA ILE A 675 -11.71 -8.19 -28.71
C ILE A 675 -12.28 -7.25 -29.78
N VAL A 676 -11.68 -6.08 -29.96
CA VAL A 676 -12.15 -5.08 -30.93
C VAL A 676 -12.13 -5.64 -32.35
N ILE A 677 -11.03 -6.29 -32.73
CA ILE A 677 -10.88 -6.92 -34.05
C ILE A 677 -11.91 -8.02 -34.24
N TYR A 678 -12.11 -8.90 -33.24
CA TYR A 678 -13.11 -9.96 -33.29
C TYR A 678 -14.54 -9.41 -33.42
N LEU A 679 -14.91 -8.41 -32.62
CA LEU A 679 -16.23 -7.75 -32.71
C LEU A 679 -16.41 -7.05 -34.06
N ALA A 680 -15.42 -6.30 -34.54
CA ALA A 680 -15.48 -5.63 -35.83
C ALA A 680 -15.67 -6.64 -36.98
N GLN A 681 -14.92 -7.75 -36.98
CA GLN A 681 -15.12 -8.86 -37.91
C GLN A 681 -16.53 -9.44 -37.80
N ALA A 682 -17.01 -9.75 -36.60
CA ALA A 682 -18.34 -10.31 -36.37
C ALA A 682 -19.48 -9.41 -36.87
N PHE A 683 -19.41 -8.10 -36.61
CA PHE A 683 -20.40 -7.13 -37.11
C PHE A 683 -20.30 -6.93 -38.62
N MET A 684 -19.09 -7.03 -39.20
CA MET A 684 -18.89 -7.03 -40.65
C MET A 684 -19.43 -8.29 -41.34
N THR A 685 -19.37 -9.47 -40.71
CA THR A 685 -19.80 -10.74 -41.35
C THR A 685 -21.25 -11.12 -41.07
N ASN A 686 -21.75 -10.93 -39.85
CA ASN A 686 -23.00 -11.55 -39.41
C ASN A 686 -24.21 -10.62 -39.35
N GLN A 687 -24.02 -9.31 -39.17
CA GLN A 687 -25.13 -8.38 -38.92
C GLN A 687 -25.25 -7.23 -39.93
N VAL A 688 -24.25 -7.04 -40.81
CA VAL A 688 -24.17 -5.88 -41.74
C VAL A 688 -24.16 -4.53 -41.00
N ASP A 689 -23.99 -4.54 -39.67
CA ASP A 689 -23.88 -3.33 -38.84
C ASP A 689 -22.45 -2.79 -38.90
N HIS A 690 -22.12 -2.25 -40.07
CA HIS A 690 -20.87 -1.56 -40.30
C HIS A 690 -20.77 -0.26 -39.48
N LYS A 691 -21.87 0.26 -38.91
CA LYS A 691 -21.84 1.44 -38.02
C LYS A 691 -21.22 1.07 -36.68
N THR A 692 -21.77 0.07 -36.00
CA THR A 692 -21.23 -0.43 -34.74
C THR A 692 -19.78 -0.92 -34.90
N ALA A 693 -19.46 -1.58 -36.02
CA ALA A 693 -18.07 -1.94 -36.35
C ALA A 693 -17.14 -0.72 -36.48
N GLN A 694 -17.60 0.35 -37.14
CA GLN A 694 -16.83 1.60 -37.26
C GLN A 694 -16.60 2.23 -35.89
N ASP A 695 -17.62 2.28 -35.03
CA ASP A 695 -17.56 2.99 -33.76
C ASP A 695 -16.55 2.31 -32.80
N PHE A 696 -16.54 0.97 -32.73
CA PHE A 696 -15.51 0.22 -31.99
C PHE A 696 -14.09 0.41 -32.56
N LEU A 697 -13.92 0.36 -33.89
CA LEU A 697 -12.60 0.60 -34.52
C LEU A 697 -12.11 2.05 -34.36
N SER A 698 -13.04 3.01 -34.35
CA SER A 698 -12.74 4.43 -34.15
C SER A 698 -12.34 4.74 -32.70
N GLN A 699 -12.90 4.01 -31.73
CA GLN A 699 -12.42 4.05 -30.34
C GLN A 699 -11.04 3.41 -30.22
N ALA A 700 -10.81 2.25 -30.84
CA ALA A 700 -9.52 1.57 -30.72
C ALA A 700 -8.36 2.31 -31.41
N ILE A 701 -8.62 3.06 -32.49
CA ILE A 701 -7.57 3.86 -33.15
C ILE A 701 -7.19 5.14 -32.38
N THR A 702 -8.05 5.66 -31.48
CA THR A 702 -7.60 6.74 -30.57
C THR A 702 -6.69 6.21 -29.46
N LEU A 703 -6.94 4.98 -29.00
CA LEU A 703 -6.07 4.27 -28.05
C LEU A 703 -4.74 3.83 -28.69
N SER A 704 -4.75 3.39 -29.95
CA SER A 704 -3.56 2.94 -30.70
C SER A 704 -3.43 3.60 -32.08
N PRO A 705 -3.01 4.88 -32.17
CA PRO A 705 -3.01 5.66 -33.43
C PRO A 705 -2.08 5.18 -34.55
N ASN A 706 -1.21 4.21 -34.26
CA ASN A 706 -0.21 3.64 -35.15
C ASN A 706 -0.37 2.11 -35.35
N ASP A 707 -1.49 1.50 -34.90
CA ASP A 707 -1.74 0.08 -35.19
C ASP A 707 -2.25 -0.09 -36.64
N ASN A 708 -1.40 -0.69 -37.47
CA ASN A 708 -1.66 -0.95 -38.89
C ASN A 708 -2.89 -1.84 -39.11
N GLU A 709 -3.14 -2.80 -38.22
CA GLU A 709 -4.20 -3.80 -38.37
C GLU A 709 -5.57 -3.15 -38.13
N ILE A 710 -5.71 -2.38 -37.04
CA ILE A 710 -6.93 -1.60 -36.74
C ILE A 710 -7.20 -0.59 -37.86
N LEU A 711 -6.15 0.08 -38.36
CA LEU A 711 -6.25 1.02 -39.47
C LEU A 711 -6.75 0.36 -40.76
N PHE A 712 -6.31 -0.85 -41.10
CA PHE A 712 -6.81 -1.60 -42.25
C PHE A 712 -8.29 -1.99 -42.07
N TYR A 713 -8.69 -2.51 -40.91
CA TYR A 713 -10.11 -2.81 -40.65
C TYR A 713 -10.98 -1.54 -40.75
N LEU A 714 -10.51 -0.41 -40.21
CA LEU A 714 -11.23 0.87 -40.28
C LEU A 714 -11.34 1.40 -41.72
N ALA A 715 -10.27 1.33 -42.51
CA ALA A 715 -10.29 1.66 -43.93
C ALA A 715 -11.27 0.78 -44.71
N ASN A 716 -11.32 -0.52 -44.40
CA ASN A 716 -12.26 -1.46 -45.00
C ASN A 716 -13.72 -1.13 -44.67
N VAL A 717 -14.00 -0.77 -43.42
CA VAL A 717 -15.34 -0.34 -43.00
C VAL A 717 -15.76 0.97 -43.69
N TYR A 718 -14.87 1.96 -43.81
CA TYR A 718 -15.18 3.19 -44.55
C TYR A 718 -15.47 2.95 -46.04
N ILE A 719 -14.75 2.02 -46.68
CA ILE A 719 -15.01 1.61 -48.07
C ILE A 719 -16.38 0.93 -48.19
N ASN A 720 -16.67 -0.05 -47.32
CA ASN A 720 -17.94 -0.77 -47.34
C ASN A 720 -19.15 0.14 -47.06
N ARG A 721 -18.96 1.20 -46.26
CA ARG A 721 -20.00 2.23 -45.98
C ARG A 721 -20.02 3.40 -46.96
N GLN A 722 -19.07 3.48 -47.90
CA GLN A 722 -18.89 4.61 -48.83
C GLN A 722 -18.82 5.98 -48.13
N ILE A 723 -18.16 6.04 -46.96
CA ILE A 723 -18.05 7.28 -46.18
C ILE A 723 -16.82 8.07 -46.64
N TYR A 724 -17.08 9.24 -47.19
CA TYR A 724 -16.08 10.11 -47.82
C TYR A 724 -16.10 11.49 -47.16
N ASN A 725 -15.01 11.84 -46.47
CA ASN A 725 -14.83 13.11 -45.75
C ASN A 725 -13.33 13.44 -45.57
N THR A 726 -13.03 14.63 -45.06
CA THR A 726 -11.64 15.11 -44.88
C THR A 726 -10.81 14.32 -43.86
N GLN A 727 -11.45 13.53 -42.99
CA GLN A 727 -10.77 12.67 -42.01
C GLN A 727 -10.37 11.33 -42.63
N THR A 728 -11.25 10.71 -43.42
CA THR A 728 -11.02 9.43 -44.11
C THR A 728 -9.90 9.50 -45.14
N ILE A 729 -9.64 10.67 -45.75
CA ILE A 729 -8.44 10.92 -46.58
C ILE A 729 -7.16 10.49 -45.84
N LYS A 730 -7.00 10.84 -44.55
CA LYS A 730 -5.81 10.50 -43.76
C LYS A 730 -5.72 9.01 -43.45
N VAL A 731 -6.87 8.34 -43.34
CA VAL A 731 -6.96 6.89 -43.11
C VAL A 731 -6.54 6.14 -44.38
N PHE A 732 -7.04 6.56 -45.55
CA PHE A 732 -6.67 5.97 -46.83
C PHE A 732 -5.21 6.26 -47.24
N ASP A 733 -4.68 7.48 -47.04
CA ASP A 733 -3.25 7.77 -47.28
C ASP A 733 -2.33 6.89 -46.44
N ARG A 734 -2.67 6.67 -45.15
CA ARG A 734 -1.92 5.74 -44.30
C ARG A 734 -2.08 4.28 -44.74
N ALA A 735 -3.29 3.84 -45.11
CA ALA A 735 -3.51 2.49 -45.63
C ALA A 735 -2.72 2.23 -46.91
N ILE A 736 -2.65 3.20 -47.83
CA ILE A 736 -1.82 3.15 -49.05
C ILE A 736 -0.33 3.05 -48.71
N ARG A 737 0.18 3.77 -47.70
CA ARG A 737 1.59 3.65 -47.29
C ARG A 737 1.94 2.26 -46.76
N LEU A 738 0.97 1.55 -46.19
CA LEU A 738 1.16 0.22 -45.59
C LEU A 738 0.91 -0.93 -46.57
N ALA A 739 -0.07 -0.77 -47.47
CA ALA A 739 -0.39 -1.69 -48.56
C ALA A 739 -0.36 -0.94 -49.90
N PRO A 740 0.83 -0.54 -50.37
CA PRO A 740 0.95 0.30 -51.57
C PRO A 740 0.57 -0.45 -52.85
N ASP A 741 0.47 -1.78 -52.81
CA ASP A 741 0.17 -2.63 -53.97
C ASP A 741 -1.30 -3.10 -53.99
N ASP A 742 -2.15 -2.61 -53.07
CA ASP A 742 -3.60 -2.87 -53.10
C ASP A 742 -4.36 -1.69 -53.77
N PRO A 743 -4.87 -1.86 -55.01
CA PRO A 743 -5.53 -0.78 -55.76
C PRO A 743 -6.83 -0.29 -55.09
N LYS A 744 -7.42 -1.08 -54.18
CA LYS A 744 -8.64 -0.73 -53.43
C LYS A 744 -8.53 0.59 -52.69
N TYR A 745 -7.44 0.82 -51.97
CA TYR A 745 -7.27 2.04 -51.18
C TYR A 745 -7.03 3.27 -52.06
N TYR A 746 -6.38 3.10 -53.22
CA TYR A 746 -6.23 4.15 -54.22
C TYR A 746 -7.59 4.55 -54.81
N LYS A 747 -8.43 3.60 -55.21
CA LYS A 747 -9.81 3.87 -55.68
C LYS A 747 -10.61 4.63 -54.62
N ALA A 748 -10.59 4.16 -53.38
CA ALA A 748 -11.30 4.80 -52.27
C ALA A 748 -10.82 6.24 -52.01
N LEU A 749 -9.52 6.51 -52.07
CA LEU A 749 -8.96 7.86 -51.91
C LEU A 749 -9.34 8.79 -53.07
N ILE A 750 -9.30 8.30 -54.31
CA ILE A 750 -9.72 9.05 -55.50
C ILE A 750 -11.22 9.38 -55.43
N GLU A 751 -12.07 8.42 -55.07
CA GLU A 751 -13.50 8.68 -54.90
C GLU A 751 -13.75 9.71 -53.78
N ASN A 752 -13.01 9.62 -52.67
CA ASN A 752 -13.10 10.57 -51.57
C ASN A 752 -12.81 12.02 -52.01
N TYR A 753 -11.71 12.25 -52.73
CA TYR A 753 -11.39 13.59 -53.27
C TYR A 753 -12.45 14.08 -54.27
N LYS A 754 -12.99 13.21 -55.13
CA LYS A 754 -14.10 13.55 -56.04
C LYS A 754 -15.35 13.99 -55.28
N LYS A 755 -15.72 13.30 -54.20
CA LYS A 755 -16.91 13.63 -53.38
C LYS A 755 -16.76 14.94 -52.59
N ILE A 756 -15.52 15.36 -52.30
CA ILE A 756 -15.19 16.62 -51.62
C ILE A 756 -14.98 17.78 -52.64
N ASN A 757 -15.20 17.55 -53.94
CA ASN A 757 -14.96 18.49 -55.04
C ASN A 757 -13.50 18.95 -55.21
N ASP A 758 -12.53 18.22 -54.65
CA ASP A 758 -11.09 18.45 -54.89
C ASP A 758 -10.63 17.70 -56.15
N SER A 759 -11.06 18.22 -57.29
CA SER A 759 -10.78 17.63 -58.60
C SER A 759 -9.27 17.56 -58.91
N GLN A 760 -8.47 18.50 -58.39
CA GLN A 760 -7.03 18.56 -58.63
C GLN A 760 -6.28 17.40 -57.96
N ASN A 761 -6.57 17.12 -56.68
CA ASN A 761 -5.97 15.96 -56.02
C ASN A 761 -6.57 14.64 -56.51
N ALA A 762 -7.86 14.60 -56.86
CA ALA A 762 -8.47 13.42 -57.48
C ALA A 762 -7.78 13.01 -58.80
N GLU A 763 -7.50 13.97 -59.68
CA GLU A 763 -6.80 13.74 -60.95
C GLU A 763 -5.36 13.28 -60.72
N LYS A 764 -4.62 13.96 -59.84
CA LYS A 764 -3.24 13.58 -59.45
C LYS A 764 -3.14 12.15 -58.93
N TRP A 765 -4.03 11.74 -58.02
CA TRP A 765 -4.04 10.37 -57.50
C TRP A 765 -4.54 9.35 -58.54
N SER A 766 -5.39 9.75 -59.48
CA SER A 766 -5.82 8.89 -60.61
C SER A 766 -4.66 8.59 -61.56
N ILE A 767 -3.85 9.59 -61.91
CA ILE A 767 -2.64 9.41 -62.72
C ILE A 767 -1.69 8.44 -62.02
N LEU A 768 -1.37 8.69 -60.74
CA LEU A 768 -0.48 7.84 -59.95
C LEU A 768 -0.98 6.39 -59.82
N ALA A 769 -2.30 6.18 -59.75
CA ALA A 769 -2.89 4.85 -59.76
C ALA A 769 -2.75 4.15 -61.13
N SER A 770 -3.00 4.87 -62.24
CA SER A 770 -2.84 4.34 -63.60
C SER A 770 -1.40 4.06 -64.01
N GLU A 771 -0.43 4.79 -63.46
CA GLU A 771 1.00 4.49 -63.64
C GLU A 771 1.42 3.20 -62.91
N LYS A 772 0.67 2.79 -61.88
CA LYS A 772 1.03 1.67 -60.99
C LYS A 772 0.23 0.38 -61.22
N PHE A 773 -1.03 0.48 -61.64
CA PHE A 773 -1.94 -0.66 -61.80
C PHE A 773 -2.52 -0.70 -63.21
N SER A 774 -2.71 -1.89 -63.77
CA SER A 774 -3.35 -2.05 -65.08
C SER A 774 -4.83 -1.63 -65.05
N ASP A 775 -5.32 -1.12 -66.17
CA ASP A 775 -6.71 -0.63 -66.32
C ASP A 775 -7.77 -1.66 -65.90
N GLU A 776 -7.48 -2.96 -66.08
CA GLU A 776 -8.36 -4.06 -65.67
C GLU A 776 -8.55 -4.12 -64.15
N LEU A 777 -7.48 -3.93 -63.36
CA LEU A 777 -7.54 -3.82 -61.90
C LEU A 777 -8.22 -2.53 -61.44
N LEU A 778 -8.15 -1.46 -62.25
CA LEU A 778 -8.77 -0.17 -61.96
C LEU A 778 -10.27 -0.13 -62.33
N SER A 779 -10.75 -1.01 -63.20
CA SER A 779 -12.17 -1.13 -63.58
C SER A 779 -13.11 -1.56 -62.43
N ASP A 780 -14.40 -1.21 -62.53
CA ASP A 780 -15.40 -1.39 -61.46
C ASP A 780 -15.92 -2.83 -61.29
N GLN A 781 -15.48 -3.81 -62.09
CA GLN A 781 -16.08 -5.15 -62.10
C GLN A 781 -15.52 -6.14 -61.05
N ASN A 782 -14.44 -5.80 -60.34
CA ASN A 782 -13.81 -6.67 -59.35
C ASN A 782 -13.91 -6.13 -57.92
N ILE A 783 -15.14 -6.05 -57.39
CA ILE A 783 -15.41 -6.05 -55.94
C ILE A 783 -16.06 -7.39 -55.57
N THR A 784 -15.28 -8.47 -55.67
CA THR A 784 -15.58 -9.71 -54.95
C THR A 784 -14.82 -9.67 -53.61
N PRO A 785 -15.46 -9.99 -52.48
CA PRO A 785 -14.78 -10.05 -51.19
C PRO A 785 -13.84 -11.26 -51.19
N THR A 786 -12.56 -11.04 -51.47
CA THR A 786 -11.52 -12.07 -51.38
C THR A 786 -11.40 -12.55 -49.93
N ALA A 787 -11.47 -13.87 -49.76
CA ALA A 787 -11.46 -14.51 -48.45
C ALA A 787 -10.19 -14.17 -47.65
N PHE A 788 -10.34 -14.06 -46.33
CA PHE A 788 -9.25 -13.78 -45.40
C PHE A 788 -8.17 -14.88 -45.42
N ASN A 789 -7.08 -14.67 -46.17
CA ASN A 789 -5.84 -15.42 -45.99
C ASN A 789 -5.13 -14.94 -44.73
N THR A 790 -5.51 -15.51 -43.59
CA THR A 790 -4.84 -15.30 -42.31
C THR A 790 -3.59 -16.18 -42.20
N THR A 791 -2.39 -15.58 -42.18
CA THR A 791 -1.22 -15.97 -41.36
C THR A 791 -0.05 -15.03 -41.68
N PRO A 792 0.81 -14.66 -40.70
CA PRO A 792 1.34 -15.57 -39.68
C PRO A 792 1.18 -15.09 -38.22
N GLN A 793 0.15 -15.59 -37.54
CA GLN A 793 0.19 -15.78 -36.07
C GLN A 793 -0.59 -17.01 -35.54
N GLN A 794 -1.26 -17.80 -36.41
CA GLN A 794 -2.00 -19.02 -36.00
C GLN A 794 -1.12 -20.23 -35.60
N ASN A 795 0.21 -20.12 -35.66
CA ASN A 795 1.14 -21.23 -35.46
C ASN A 795 1.83 -21.30 -34.08
N PHE A 796 1.35 -20.55 -33.07
CA PHE A 796 1.92 -20.63 -31.70
C PHE A 796 1.04 -21.30 -30.64
N TYR A 797 -0.22 -21.63 -30.95
CA TYR A 797 -1.15 -22.30 -30.01
C TYR A 797 -1.81 -23.59 -30.55
N SER A 798 -1.52 -23.97 -31.80
CA SER A 798 -2.16 -25.10 -32.51
C SER A 798 -1.30 -26.38 -32.59
N GLN A 799 -0.11 -26.40 -31.99
CA GLN A 799 0.80 -27.56 -31.99
C GLN A 799 1.11 -28.11 -30.59
N GLN A 800 0.07 -28.30 -29.79
CA GLN A 800 -0.01 -29.34 -28.76
C GLN A 800 -1.51 -29.68 -28.55
N PHE A 801 -1.82 -30.79 -27.88
CA PHE A 801 -3.18 -31.27 -27.60
C PHE A 801 -3.99 -31.89 -28.77
N SER A 802 -3.40 -32.88 -29.44
CA SER A 802 -4.17 -33.95 -30.09
C SER A 802 -4.23 -35.22 -29.23
N LYS A 803 -5.18 -35.28 -28.28
CA LYS A 803 -5.66 -36.56 -27.71
C LYS A 803 -7.17 -36.55 -27.58
N THR A 804 -7.76 -37.60 -28.15
CA THR A 804 -9.20 -37.82 -28.35
C THR A 804 -9.95 -38.19 -27.09
N PHE A 805 -11.19 -37.73 -26.97
CA PHE A 805 -12.25 -38.36 -26.17
C PHE A 805 -13.57 -38.35 -26.95
N GLU A 806 -14.32 -39.44 -26.89
CA GLU A 806 -15.58 -39.64 -27.61
C GLU A 806 -16.78 -39.02 -26.87
N PRO A 807 -17.81 -38.49 -27.58
CA PRO A 807 -19.03 -37.98 -26.96
C PRO A 807 -20.09 -39.07 -26.72
N ILE A 808 -20.77 -38.99 -25.56
CA ILE A 808 -21.94 -39.81 -25.20
C ILE A 808 -23.23 -39.05 -25.60
N PRO A 809 -24.26 -39.70 -26.20
CA PRO A 809 -25.43 -39.02 -26.74
C PRO A 809 -26.53 -38.68 -25.71
N VAL A 810 -27.25 -37.57 -25.93
CA VAL A 810 -28.44 -37.13 -25.17
C VAL A 810 -29.51 -36.61 -26.17
N PRO A 811 -30.82 -36.87 -26.00
CA PRO A 811 -31.81 -36.76 -27.09
C PRO A 811 -32.52 -35.40 -27.23
N LYS A 812 -33.14 -35.18 -28.40
CA LYS A 812 -33.95 -34.00 -28.77
C LYS A 812 -35.36 -33.99 -28.12
N PRO A 813 -35.90 -32.80 -27.80
CA PRO A 813 -37.35 -32.54 -27.75
C PRO A 813 -37.88 -31.94 -29.08
N ALA A 814 -39.21 -31.86 -29.22
CA ALA A 814 -39.93 -31.66 -30.48
C ALA A 814 -40.46 -30.22 -30.73
N SER A 815 -41.09 -30.04 -31.89
CA SER A 815 -41.59 -28.79 -32.52
C SER A 815 -43.06 -28.44 -32.18
N THR A 816 -43.62 -27.44 -32.91
CA THR A 816 -45.04 -26.91 -32.93
C THR A 816 -45.36 -25.86 -31.84
N GLU A 817 -46.15 -24.79 -32.04
CA GLU A 817 -46.87 -24.24 -33.22
C GLU A 817 -47.13 -22.70 -33.06
N ALA A 818 -47.93 -22.04 -33.92
CA ALA A 818 -47.89 -20.57 -34.19
C ALA A 818 -49.13 -19.71 -33.77
N TYR A 819 -48.92 -18.37 -33.66
CA TYR A 819 -49.76 -17.13 -33.87
C TYR A 819 -51.34 -17.15 -33.80
N PRO A 820 -52.09 -16.03 -33.55
CA PRO A 820 -51.86 -14.64 -34.02
C PRO A 820 -52.29 -13.43 -33.11
N ASP A 821 -52.18 -12.20 -33.67
CA ASP A 821 -52.48 -10.84 -33.14
C ASP A 821 -53.94 -10.51 -32.75
N TYR A 822 -54.13 -9.38 -32.03
CA TYR A 822 -55.21 -8.41 -32.29
C TYR A 822 -54.88 -6.97 -31.84
N ASP A 823 -55.64 -6.00 -32.36
CA ASP A 823 -55.25 -4.60 -32.60
C ASP A 823 -56.07 -3.54 -31.81
N SER A 824 -55.43 -2.39 -31.54
CA SER A 824 -56.02 -1.01 -31.47
C SER A 824 -57.00 -0.51 -30.37
N ILE A 825 -57.14 0.83 -30.35
CA ILE A 825 -58.01 1.77 -29.57
C ILE A 825 -57.35 2.37 -28.29
N GLY A 826 -57.21 3.69 -28.08
CA GLY A 826 -57.41 4.88 -28.96
C GLY A 826 -57.63 6.20 -28.18
N ASN A 827 -57.17 7.35 -28.73
CA ASN A 827 -57.53 8.77 -28.40
C ASN A 827 -57.29 9.29 -26.94
N ALA A 828 -57.08 10.59 -26.63
CA ALA A 828 -56.64 11.81 -27.33
C ALA A 828 -56.32 12.89 -26.24
N PRO A 829 -55.64 14.04 -26.52
CA PRO A 829 -54.93 14.83 -25.49
C PRO A 829 -55.66 16.09 -24.97
N THR A 830 -55.20 16.65 -23.84
CA THR A 830 -55.55 18.00 -23.35
C THR A 830 -54.36 18.79 -22.80
N GLN A 831 -53.94 19.79 -23.59
CA GLN A 831 -53.32 21.10 -23.29
C GLN A 831 -52.33 21.34 -22.12
N GLU A 832 -51.16 21.79 -22.55
CA GLU A 832 -50.13 22.69 -21.96
C GLU A 832 -50.39 23.46 -20.65
N GLN A 833 -49.39 23.44 -19.77
CA GLN A 833 -48.87 24.65 -19.09
C GLN A 833 -47.33 24.64 -19.07
N ARG A 834 -46.71 25.83 -19.02
CA ARG A 834 -45.28 26.03 -19.31
C ARG A 834 -44.38 25.98 -18.07
N GLY A 835 -43.18 25.41 -18.25
CA GLY A 835 -41.93 26.01 -17.77
C GLY A 835 -41.53 25.80 -16.31
N PHE A 836 -41.10 24.59 -15.96
CA PHE A 836 -40.19 24.34 -14.84
C PHE A 836 -39.16 23.25 -15.21
N THR A 837 -38.02 23.23 -14.53
CA THR A 837 -36.96 22.23 -14.69
C THR A 837 -37.50 20.81 -14.47
N ALA A 838 -37.12 19.89 -15.34
CA ALA A 838 -37.69 18.54 -15.38
C ALA A 838 -37.35 17.73 -14.12
N PHE A 839 -38.38 17.15 -13.50
CA PHE A 839 -38.20 16.09 -12.49
C PHE A 839 -37.59 14.84 -13.16
N PRO A 840 -36.75 14.06 -12.46
CA PRO A 840 -36.35 12.75 -12.96
C PRO A 840 -37.57 11.83 -13.03
N ASP A 841 -37.90 11.33 -14.23
CA ASP A 841 -39.02 10.43 -14.42
C ASP A 841 -38.74 9.04 -13.80
N TYR A 842 -39.74 8.55 -13.08
CA TYR A 842 -39.63 7.40 -12.18
C TYR A 842 -40.79 6.41 -12.30
N GLU A 843 -41.62 6.52 -13.36
CA GLU A 843 -42.83 5.69 -13.52
C GLU A 843 -42.53 4.22 -13.88
N ASN A 844 -41.31 3.90 -14.29
CA ASN A 844 -40.86 2.52 -14.54
C ASN A 844 -40.39 1.83 -13.25
N ILE A 845 -41.35 1.47 -12.39
CA ILE A 845 -41.18 0.46 -11.34
C ILE A 845 -42.28 -0.61 -11.50
N GLU A 846 -42.14 -1.47 -12.51
CA GLU A 846 -42.58 -2.88 -12.63
C GLU A 846 -41.38 -3.63 -13.25
N GLY A 847 -41.27 -4.94 -13.06
CA GLY A 847 -40.08 -5.69 -13.48
C GLY A 847 -39.91 -5.82 -15.01
N ASN A 848 -38.64 -5.73 -15.45
CA ASN A 848 -38.08 -6.17 -16.73
C ASN A 848 -38.92 -5.97 -18.01
N ASP A 849 -38.56 -4.94 -18.78
CA ASP A 849 -38.11 -5.16 -20.16
C ASP A 849 -37.17 -4.02 -20.59
N GLU A 850 -35.92 -4.35 -20.92
CA GLU A 850 -35.04 -3.46 -21.68
C GLU A 850 -35.48 -3.52 -23.15
N LYS A 851 -36.37 -2.61 -23.57
CA LYS A 851 -36.51 -2.32 -24.99
C LYS A 851 -35.37 -1.41 -25.44
N MET A 852 -34.66 -1.88 -26.47
CA MET A 852 -33.79 -1.05 -27.29
C MET A 852 -34.58 0.13 -27.85
N ASP A 853 -34.01 1.32 -27.77
CA ASP A 853 -34.22 2.36 -28.77
C ASP A 853 -32.85 2.84 -29.25
N GLY A 854 -32.60 2.66 -30.55
CA GLY A 854 -31.55 3.37 -31.28
C GLY A 854 -32.20 4.56 -31.98
N ASP A 855 -31.69 5.76 -31.70
CA ASP A 855 -32.21 7.09 -32.06
C ASP A 855 -33.06 7.21 -33.36
N PRO A 856 -34.22 7.89 -33.30
CA PRO A 856 -34.79 8.57 -34.45
C PRO A 856 -34.02 9.88 -34.74
N ALA A 857 -33.55 10.04 -35.98
CA ALA A 857 -32.86 11.26 -36.40
C ALA A 857 -33.80 12.47 -36.43
N LEU A 858 -33.31 13.61 -35.93
CA LEU A 858 -33.97 14.91 -36.06
C LEU A 858 -34.01 15.37 -37.52
N LEU A 859 -35.22 15.53 -38.06
CA LEU A 859 -35.51 16.50 -39.10
C LEU A 859 -36.56 17.48 -38.56
N ILE A 860 -36.13 18.72 -38.32
CA ILE A 860 -37.02 19.84 -38.01
C ILE A 860 -37.23 20.59 -39.32
N ASP A 861 -38.48 20.69 -39.79
CA ASP A 861 -38.91 21.81 -40.62
C ASP A 861 -40.35 22.23 -40.31
N ASN A 862 -40.41 23.29 -39.50
CA ASN A 862 -41.41 24.35 -39.38
C ASN A 862 -42.72 24.30 -40.22
N PRO A 863 -43.90 24.31 -39.58
CA PRO A 863 -45.19 24.52 -40.26
C PRO A 863 -45.81 25.91 -39.98
N PHE A 864 -45.54 26.87 -40.88
CA PHE A 864 -46.50 27.95 -41.17
C PHE A 864 -46.74 27.97 -42.68
N ALA A 865 -47.98 27.75 -43.09
CA ALA A 865 -48.42 27.83 -44.48
C ALA A 865 -49.49 28.93 -44.62
N LEU A 866 -49.49 29.62 -45.76
CA LEU A 866 -50.62 30.17 -46.54
C LEU A 866 -50.03 30.83 -47.82
N PRO A 867 -50.80 31.07 -48.91
CA PRO A 867 -50.32 30.75 -50.27
C PRO A 867 -50.32 31.97 -51.25
N PRO A 868 -50.41 31.77 -52.58
CA PRO A 868 -49.37 32.05 -53.56
C PRO A 868 -49.48 33.42 -54.26
N VAL A 869 -48.40 33.89 -54.92
CA VAL A 869 -48.42 35.05 -55.84
C VAL A 869 -47.48 34.82 -57.04
N ASP A 870 -47.90 35.31 -58.20
CA ASP A 870 -47.25 35.23 -59.52
C ASP A 870 -45.99 36.12 -59.70
N ASN A 871 -45.22 35.78 -60.76
CA ASN A 871 -44.45 36.66 -61.67
C ASN A 871 -43.71 37.94 -61.17
N LEU A 872 -42.37 37.96 -61.33
CA LEU A 872 -41.50 38.93 -62.06
C LEU A 872 -41.78 40.48 -62.01
N PRO A 873 -40.79 41.39 -62.28
CA PRO A 873 -39.30 41.32 -62.25
C PRO A 873 -38.61 42.62 -61.67
N ALA A 874 -37.29 42.81 -61.94
CA ALA A 874 -36.52 44.08 -62.01
C ALA A 874 -36.21 44.83 -60.67
N VAL A 875 -34.95 45.09 -60.23
CA VAL A 875 -33.76 45.81 -60.78
C VAL A 875 -33.59 47.23 -60.19
N ASP A 876 -32.32 47.62 -59.95
CA ASP A 876 -31.73 48.96 -59.76
C ASP A 876 -31.37 49.59 -58.37
N ASN A 877 -30.14 50.16 -58.39
CA ASN A 877 -29.57 51.34 -57.70
C ASN A 877 -28.87 51.30 -56.31
N LEU A 878 -27.59 51.71 -56.36
CA LEU A 878 -26.71 52.25 -55.30
C LEU A 878 -26.86 53.78 -55.17
N PRO A 879 -26.63 54.38 -53.98
CA PRO A 879 -25.40 55.17 -53.67
C PRO A 879 -24.96 55.07 -52.17
N SER A 880 -23.83 55.60 -51.64
CA SER A 880 -22.56 56.21 -52.13
C SER A 880 -21.48 56.12 -51.00
N ILE A 881 -20.49 57.02 -50.93
CA ILE A 881 -19.32 57.01 -50.00
C ILE A 881 -19.11 58.40 -49.35
N ASP A 882 -18.55 58.46 -48.13
CA ASP A 882 -17.57 59.44 -47.55
C ASP A 882 -17.69 59.51 -46.00
N ALA A 883 -16.66 59.72 -45.16
CA ALA A 883 -15.30 60.26 -45.36
C ALA A 883 -14.20 59.61 -44.44
N LEU A 884 -12.94 59.98 -44.71
CA LEU A 884 -11.65 59.52 -44.12
C LEU A 884 -10.94 60.69 -43.35
N PRO A 885 -9.88 60.53 -42.51
CA PRO A 885 -8.57 59.98 -42.93
C PRO A 885 -7.58 59.31 -41.92
N THR A 886 -6.79 58.37 -42.48
CA THR A 886 -5.34 58.04 -42.29
C THR A 886 -4.66 57.91 -40.91
N PHE A 887 -3.90 56.81 -40.76
CA PHE A 887 -2.44 56.85 -40.54
C PHE A 887 -1.74 55.61 -41.16
N GLU A 888 -0.48 55.74 -41.59
CA GLU A 888 0.27 54.74 -42.37
C GLU A 888 1.16 53.78 -41.54
N SER A 889 1.69 52.76 -42.22
CA SER A 889 2.40 51.58 -41.71
C SER A 889 3.94 51.70 -41.72
N PRO A 890 4.64 50.70 -41.16
CA PRO A 890 5.87 50.18 -41.79
C PRO A 890 5.86 48.66 -42.02
N GLN A 891 6.76 48.21 -42.90
CA GLN A 891 6.69 46.92 -43.60
C GLN A 891 7.63 45.82 -43.07
N THR A 892 7.18 44.56 -43.22
CA THR A 892 7.93 43.32 -43.57
C THR A 892 9.33 43.01 -43.01
N LYS A 893 9.49 41.80 -42.46
CA LYS A 893 10.64 40.88 -42.69
C LYS A 893 10.24 39.40 -42.34
N PRO A 894 11.01 38.38 -42.73
CA PRO A 894 10.45 37.07 -43.13
C PRO A 894 10.23 36.05 -42.00
N ASN A 895 9.40 35.05 -42.30
CA ASN A 895 9.22 33.82 -41.51
C ASN A 895 10.54 33.07 -41.34
N ASN A 896 11.00 32.92 -40.09
CA ASN A 896 11.85 31.81 -39.69
C ASN A 896 10.99 30.73 -39.03
N THR A 897 11.31 29.46 -39.33
CA THR A 897 10.69 28.27 -38.75
C THR A 897 10.92 28.21 -37.24
N PHE A 898 9.85 28.07 -36.46
CA PHE A 898 9.94 27.72 -35.05
C PHE A 898 9.84 26.20 -34.86
N GLU A 899 10.95 25.58 -34.47
CA GLU A 899 10.95 24.27 -33.83
C GLU A 899 10.45 24.42 -32.38
N SER A 900 9.60 23.50 -31.92
CA SER A 900 9.08 23.48 -30.56
C SER A 900 10.15 22.99 -29.57
N GLN A 901 10.54 23.83 -28.62
CA GLN A 901 11.49 23.43 -27.56
C GLN A 901 10.89 22.36 -26.63
N ILE A 902 11.68 21.32 -26.32
CA ILE A 902 11.29 20.21 -25.45
C ILE A 902 11.51 20.59 -23.99
N SER A 903 10.44 20.76 -23.21
CA SER A 903 10.50 21.06 -21.78
C SER A 903 10.77 19.81 -20.92
N GLY A 904 11.87 19.82 -20.16
CA GLY A 904 12.26 18.74 -19.25
C GLY A 904 13.78 18.58 -19.17
N PRO A 905 14.31 17.72 -18.28
CA PRO A 905 15.74 17.44 -18.23
C PRO A 905 16.16 16.62 -19.47
N GLN A 906 17.30 17.02 -20.06
CA GLN A 906 17.76 16.53 -21.36
C GLN A 906 19.11 15.81 -21.24
N ARG A 907 19.40 14.92 -22.19
CA ARG A 907 20.73 14.32 -22.41
C ARG A 907 21.15 14.50 -23.86
N ASN A 908 22.41 14.84 -24.08
CA ASN A 908 22.95 14.98 -25.44
C ASN A 908 23.30 13.60 -26.00
N CYS A 909 23.01 13.39 -27.28
CA CYS A 909 23.37 12.16 -27.97
C CYS A 909 24.90 12.05 -28.12
N PRO A 910 25.56 10.97 -27.67
CA PRO A 910 27.01 10.81 -27.85
C PRO A 910 27.45 10.65 -29.32
N HIS A 911 26.51 10.51 -30.26
CA HIS A 911 26.79 10.32 -31.69
C HIS A 911 26.56 11.57 -32.56
N CYS A 912 25.66 12.47 -32.18
CA CYS A 912 25.35 13.69 -32.95
C CYS A 912 25.18 14.95 -32.08
N ASN A 913 25.40 14.85 -30.77
CA ASN A 913 25.30 15.91 -29.77
C ASN A 913 23.92 16.59 -29.64
N GLU A 914 22.87 16.04 -30.27
CA GLU A 914 21.51 16.56 -30.18
C GLU A 914 20.93 16.38 -28.78
N ALA A 915 20.24 17.39 -28.26
CA ALA A 915 19.53 17.29 -26.98
C ALA A 915 18.26 16.43 -27.13
N ASN A 916 18.17 15.37 -26.33
CA ASN A 916 17.07 14.41 -26.31
C ASN A 916 16.47 14.33 -24.90
N SER A 917 15.22 13.89 -24.77
CA SER A 917 14.64 13.65 -23.46
C SER A 917 15.34 12.48 -22.75
N ILE A 918 15.52 12.56 -21.44
CA ILE A 918 16.08 11.44 -20.66
C ILE A 918 15.20 10.17 -20.79
N LYS A 919 13.91 10.30 -21.13
CA LYS A 919 13.00 9.15 -21.37
C LYS A 919 13.20 8.47 -22.72
N GLU A 920 13.94 9.05 -23.65
CA GLU A 920 14.19 8.47 -24.96
C GLU A 920 15.40 7.52 -24.90
N TYR A 921 15.23 6.29 -25.38
CA TYR A 921 16.32 5.31 -25.48
C TYR A 921 17.15 5.45 -26.75
N TYR A 922 16.58 6.09 -27.78
CA TYR A 922 17.20 6.35 -29.08
C TYR A 922 17.12 7.83 -29.40
N CYS A 923 18.14 8.35 -30.10
CA CYS A 923 18.18 9.74 -30.51
C CYS A 923 17.10 10.03 -31.57
N SER A 924 16.23 10.99 -31.30
CA SER A 924 15.18 11.49 -32.21
C SER A 924 15.70 11.90 -33.60
N LYS A 925 16.96 12.35 -33.69
CA LYS A 925 17.59 12.83 -34.93
C LYS A 925 18.41 11.79 -35.70
N CYS A 926 19.11 10.88 -35.01
CA CYS A 926 20.00 9.91 -35.66
C CYS A 926 19.63 8.43 -35.47
N GLY A 927 18.57 8.13 -34.71
CA GLY A 927 18.07 6.77 -34.47
C GLY A 927 18.99 5.84 -33.67
N LYS A 928 20.17 6.31 -33.23
CA LYS A 928 21.13 5.52 -32.46
C LYS A 928 20.80 5.53 -30.96
N PRO A 929 21.09 4.45 -30.22
CA PRO A 929 20.85 4.39 -28.78
C PRO A 929 21.63 5.49 -28.04
N LEU A 930 21.03 6.04 -26.98
CA LEU A 930 21.55 7.19 -26.23
C LEU A 930 22.44 6.81 -25.03
N GLY A 931 22.77 5.52 -24.88
CA GLY A 931 23.40 4.94 -23.68
C GLY A 931 22.37 4.37 -22.72
#